data_AF-A0AAD6ZNN7-F1
#
_entry.id   AF-A0AAD6ZNN7-F1
#
_cell.length_a   1.000
_cell.length_b   1.000
_cell.length_c   1.000
_cell.angle_alpha   90.00
_cell.angle_beta   90.00
_cell.angle_gamma   90.00
#
_symmetry.space_group_name_H-M   'P 1'
#
loop_
_entity.id
_entity.type
_entity.pdbx_description
1 polymer ?
#
loop_
_entity_poly.entity_id
_entity_poly.type
_entity_poly.pdbx_seq_one_letter_code
_entity_poly.pdbx_strand_id
1 'polypeptide(L)'
;MSSPHSAKAAPNLLQKARATPFRLSKKHSQAGSSASGPDWLSPTILAARAITAAGECLPFPYIKGVFGIVVILLETVEKVTNNRDDLKELCGTAMEIMTILQDQIAMHKDTAAVKLKGLCEDFERLLRDVIIGVETMQKKSEGIRGHIAEFFKSGSIHDMIARYQRNIQEICSRLKLMAAIDTNFQVHEIKAALTTGTSSNVSLMQGRRINNCPLSSRIFQGRQAILDKMSVFFNAGLKGQHIYVLHGLGGAGKTQIALKFIEDSSHFKDIFFLDASTAETIETGLKNVAALKNVGNSSQDALKWLANQDEDWLLFIDNADDPNINLHSFMPRCNHGNIVVTSRNPVLCVYAGCHSQVSDMEETDAVPLLLKSAAQEISPANEPIAAEIVKVLCYLPLAIVQAGGFISQSGALHSYLDFYKRNRAQLLSEKPAQTHDDYVWTVYTTWQMSFDRLSLSAAMLLQLCSFLHREGISEEIFSRAATYKFRQCIPSKEDLQKPLEFLSQFLSSTGEWDSLRFLKVTNELRAYSLITFAAERKLFSIHPLVHSWSQTTITEQHSYHSIMGAIVGMSFAELPSEDQQMASLRLISHVDSLRHINQQVAIDFGKQYTRIYYHVGRYEEAKDLAIAVIERETQLLGADHPDTLCAMGNLASTYFHLSKFRQVEQLEAVVLEKRKQVLGDDHPETLCSISNLAATYRNLHNYQKAEELGVIALEKRQQVLGDAHPDTLLAMGELALIYAKLNMFHETEKLQFLVLEKRKQVLSCDHPDTLWAMGDLAPTYRRQGQFHKAEELAVTVLEKRQQLLGHDHPDTLWAMGDLVSTYQKLGEFHRAEELGIIVFEKQKQVHGDASPVTLRAMSNLASIYRSLNKHTKAKEIKKLMKQIKKAS
;
A
#
# COMPACT_ATOMS: atom_id res chain seq x y z
N MET A 1 -70.39 -24.99 41.88
CA MET A 1 -70.15 -24.12 43.05
C MET A 1 -68.70 -23.69 42.99
N SER A 2 -68.27 -22.45 42.78
CA SER A 2 -68.89 -21.18 42.35
C SER A 2 -67.69 -20.23 42.15
N SER A 3 -67.53 -19.66 40.95
CA SER A 3 -66.77 -18.42 40.73
C SER A 3 -67.58 -17.23 41.34
N PRO A 4 -67.12 -15.95 41.48
CA PRO A 4 -66.38 -15.19 40.45
C PRO A 4 -65.47 -13.99 40.89
N HIS A 5 -64.79 -13.42 39.88
CA HIS A 5 -64.50 -11.99 39.61
C HIS A 5 -63.98 -10.97 40.65
N SER A 6 -63.01 -10.20 40.14
CA SER A 6 -62.89 -8.72 40.14
C SER A 6 -61.82 -8.09 41.03
N ALA A 7 -60.71 -7.70 40.42
CA ALA A 7 -59.93 -6.53 40.83
C ALA A 7 -60.24 -5.40 39.83
N LYS A 8 -61.19 -4.54 40.20
CA LYS A 8 -61.38 -3.22 39.60
C LYS A 8 -60.42 -2.23 40.27
N ALA A 9 -59.71 -1.49 39.41
CA ALA A 9 -59.35 -0.07 39.54
C ALA A 9 -58.57 0.42 40.79
N ALA A 10 -57.37 0.93 40.53
CA ALA A 10 -56.84 2.10 41.22
C ALA A 10 -56.35 3.13 40.17
N PRO A 11 -56.94 4.34 40.11
CA PRO A 11 -56.53 5.42 39.21
C PRO A 11 -55.51 6.37 39.87
N ASN A 12 -54.73 7.08 39.03
CA ASN A 12 -54.05 8.36 39.31
C ASN A 12 -53.04 8.43 40.47
N LEU A 13 -51.81 7.96 40.24
CA LEU A 13 -50.63 8.36 41.02
C LEU A 13 -49.87 9.59 40.44
N LEU A 14 -50.15 10.00 39.20
CA LEU A 14 -49.51 11.16 38.57
C LEU A 14 -50.06 12.53 39.03
N GLN A 15 -51.14 12.57 39.82
CA GLN A 15 -51.73 13.84 40.27
C GLN A 15 -51.21 14.34 41.63
N LYS A 16 -50.50 13.53 42.43
CA LYS A 16 -49.99 13.96 43.75
C LYS A 16 -48.57 14.56 43.75
N ALA A 17 -47.83 14.48 42.65
CA ALA A 17 -46.49 15.08 42.53
C ALA A 17 -46.48 16.56 42.09
N ARG A 18 -47.64 17.22 41.98
CA ARG A 18 -47.76 18.63 41.56
C ARG A 18 -47.86 19.66 42.70
N ALA A 19 -47.69 19.26 43.96
CA ALA A 19 -47.95 20.16 45.09
C ALA A 19 -46.87 20.16 46.17
N THR A 20 -45.69 20.69 45.86
CA THR A 20 -44.78 21.32 46.85
C THR A 20 -43.73 22.17 46.13
N PRO A 21 -43.72 23.51 46.27
CA PRO A 21 -42.62 24.33 45.77
C PRO A 21 -41.52 24.41 46.84
N PHE A 22 -40.36 23.80 46.60
CA PHE A 22 -39.16 24.06 47.40
C PHE A 22 -38.42 25.29 46.85
N ARG A 23 -38.35 26.35 47.67
CA ARG A 23 -37.59 27.59 47.40
C ARG A 23 -36.09 27.30 47.48
N LEU A 24 -35.36 27.53 46.39
CA LEU A 24 -33.91 27.79 46.44
C LEU A 24 -33.66 29.16 47.07
N SER A 25 -32.80 29.21 48.08
CA SER A 25 -32.43 30.45 48.77
C SER A 25 -31.64 31.38 47.84
N LYS A 26 -32.24 32.52 47.48
CA LYS A 26 -31.55 33.67 46.88
C LYS A 26 -30.57 34.27 47.90
N LYS A 27 -29.28 33.95 47.79
CA LYS A 27 -28.18 34.81 48.22
C LYS A 27 -27.02 34.62 47.25
N HIS A 28 -27.01 35.43 46.20
CA HIS A 28 -25.82 35.98 45.52
C HIS A 28 -26.31 36.84 44.34
N SER A 29 -26.74 38.05 44.66
CA SER A 29 -26.85 39.14 43.70
C SER A 29 -25.74 40.13 44.00
N GLN A 30 -25.01 40.52 42.95
CA GLN A 30 -23.97 41.54 42.86
C GLN A 30 -22.51 41.05 42.95
N ALA A 31 -21.98 40.57 41.82
CA ALA A 31 -20.72 41.03 41.20
C ALA A 31 -20.50 40.35 39.83
N GLY A 32 -19.85 41.06 38.92
CA GLY A 32 -19.61 40.80 37.48
C GLY A 32 -19.51 39.36 36.96
N SER A 33 -20.15 39.17 35.80
CA SER A 33 -20.00 38.13 34.77
C SER A 33 -18.81 37.15 34.88
N SER A 34 -19.09 35.89 35.21
CA SER A 34 -18.45 34.70 34.62
C SER A 34 -19.25 33.42 34.98
N ALA A 35 -19.47 32.58 33.96
CA ALA A 35 -19.94 31.18 34.00
C ALA A 35 -21.12 30.80 34.92
N SER A 36 -22.32 30.78 34.35
CA SER A 36 -23.41 29.90 34.81
C SER A 36 -22.98 28.43 34.66
N GLY A 37 -23.07 27.66 35.74
CA GLY A 37 -22.88 26.20 35.70
C GLY A 37 -23.94 25.49 34.84
N PRO A 38 -23.69 24.25 34.40
CA PRO A 38 -24.53 23.58 33.42
C PRO A 38 -25.90 23.11 33.97
N ASP A 39 -26.99 23.62 33.38
CA ASP A 39 -28.40 23.26 33.63
C ASP A 39 -28.77 21.77 33.36
N TRP A 40 -27.82 20.92 32.94
CA TRP A 40 -28.09 19.53 32.54
C TRP A 40 -27.88 18.48 33.66
N LEU A 41 -27.36 18.84 34.83
CA LEU A 41 -27.19 17.92 35.97
C LEU A 41 -28.49 17.63 36.75
N SER A 42 -29.45 18.56 36.70
CA SER A 42 -30.69 18.49 37.49
C SER A 42 -31.58 17.27 37.16
N PRO A 43 -31.84 16.91 35.88
CA PRO A 43 -32.71 15.78 35.54
C PRO A 43 -32.12 14.42 35.92
N THR A 44 -30.80 14.26 35.81
CA THR A 44 -30.08 13.01 36.10
C THR A 44 -30.04 12.72 37.60
N ILE A 45 -29.83 13.76 38.41
CA ILE A 45 -29.87 13.67 39.87
C ILE A 45 -31.31 13.43 40.37
N LEU A 46 -32.32 14.07 39.73
CA LEU A 46 -33.73 13.82 40.00
C LEU A 46 -34.16 12.39 39.63
N ALA A 47 -33.68 11.84 38.52
CA ALA A 47 -33.94 10.46 38.11
C ALA A 47 -33.31 9.45 39.09
N ALA A 48 -32.06 9.68 39.52
CA ALA A 48 -31.39 8.82 40.51
C ALA A 48 -32.09 8.86 41.89
N ARG A 49 -32.57 10.04 42.32
CA ARG A 49 -33.33 10.22 43.57
C ARG A 49 -34.76 9.66 43.50
N ALA A 50 -35.38 9.67 42.32
CA ALA A 50 -36.69 9.06 42.10
C ALA A 50 -36.63 7.52 42.10
N ILE A 51 -35.55 6.94 41.56
CA ILE A 51 -35.33 5.48 41.55
C ILE A 51 -35.06 4.95 42.97
N THR A 52 -34.38 5.73 43.81
CA THR A 52 -34.03 5.35 45.19
C THR A 52 -35.16 5.56 46.21
N ALA A 53 -36.13 6.42 45.93
CA ALA A 53 -37.33 6.61 46.76
C ALA A 53 -38.38 5.48 46.61
N ALA A 54 -38.21 4.56 45.64
CA ALA A 54 -39.21 3.54 45.29
C ALA A 54 -39.18 2.28 46.19
N GLY A 55 -38.16 2.09 47.04
CA GLY A 55 -38.18 1.10 48.13
C GLY A 55 -38.25 -0.39 47.78
N GLU A 56 -38.30 -0.79 46.50
CA GLU A 56 -38.31 -2.20 46.08
C GLU A 56 -36.96 -2.65 45.48
N CYS A 57 -36.60 -3.91 45.72
CA CYS A 57 -35.33 -4.54 45.31
C CYS A 57 -35.20 -4.56 43.78
N LEU A 58 -34.18 -3.89 43.24
CA LEU A 58 -34.02 -3.73 41.79
C LEU A 58 -33.55 -5.04 41.13
N PRO A 59 -34.16 -5.47 40.00
CA PRO A 59 -33.61 -6.57 39.20
C PRO A 59 -32.20 -6.21 38.70
N PHE A 60 -31.27 -7.18 38.71
CA PHE A 60 -29.85 -7.02 38.33
C PHE A 60 -29.57 -6.21 37.04
N PRO A 61 -30.41 -6.27 35.97
CA PRO A 61 -30.24 -5.43 34.78
C PRO A 61 -30.37 -3.92 35.03
N TYR A 62 -31.17 -3.50 36.02
CA TYR A 62 -31.33 -2.09 36.39
C TYR A 62 -30.15 -1.56 37.19
N ILE A 63 -29.48 -2.42 37.96
CA ILE A 63 -28.22 -2.11 38.65
C ILE A 63 -27.14 -1.72 37.63
N LYS A 64 -27.07 -2.41 36.48
CA LYS A 64 -26.19 -2.08 35.33
C LYS A 64 -26.47 -0.69 34.74
N GLY A 65 -27.73 -0.27 34.68
CA GLY A 65 -28.14 1.06 34.23
C GLY A 65 -27.69 2.17 35.18
N VAL A 66 -27.74 1.93 36.49
CA VAL A 66 -27.24 2.88 37.51
C VAL A 66 -25.71 2.97 37.47
N PHE A 67 -25.00 1.87 37.20
CA PHE A 67 -23.54 1.89 36.97
C PHE A 67 -23.14 2.74 35.75
N GLY A 68 -23.93 2.72 34.67
CA GLY A 68 -23.74 3.60 33.51
C GLY A 68 -23.85 5.09 33.87
N ILE A 69 -24.75 5.44 34.79
CA ILE A 69 -24.91 6.82 35.29
C ILE A 69 -23.69 7.23 36.12
N VAL A 70 -23.12 6.33 36.93
CA VAL A 70 -21.90 6.59 37.70
C VAL A 70 -20.68 6.78 36.79
N VAL A 71 -20.56 6.00 35.71
CA VAL A 71 -19.49 6.18 34.70
C VAL A 71 -19.62 7.53 33.98
N ILE A 72 -20.84 7.92 33.60
CA ILE A 72 -21.09 9.22 32.96
C ILE A 72 -20.78 10.38 33.93
N LEU A 73 -21.12 10.23 35.21
CA LEU A 73 -20.76 11.21 36.25
C LEU A 73 -19.23 11.31 36.40
N LEU A 74 -18.49 10.20 36.35
CA LEU A 74 -17.02 10.20 36.45
C LEU A 74 -16.33 10.79 35.21
N GLU A 75 -16.80 10.46 34.02
CA GLU A 75 -16.33 11.07 32.76
C GLU A 75 -16.68 12.57 32.71
N THR A 76 -17.69 13.01 33.48
CA THR A 76 -18.00 14.42 33.70
C THR A 76 -17.03 15.06 34.70
N VAL A 77 -16.69 14.39 35.81
CA VAL A 77 -15.65 14.85 36.75
C VAL A 77 -14.30 15.01 36.04
N GLU A 78 -13.96 14.12 35.10
CA GLU A 78 -12.76 14.23 34.26
C GLU A 78 -12.73 15.51 33.41
N LYS A 79 -13.90 16.01 33.01
CA LYS A 79 -14.07 17.19 32.14
C LYS A 79 -14.25 18.51 32.91
N VAL A 80 -14.68 18.47 34.17
CA VAL A 80 -14.84 19.66 35.02
C VAL A 80 -13.54 19.91 35.78
N THR A 81 -12.58 20.62 35.18
CA THR A 81 -11.26 20.84 35.79
C THR A 81 -11.09 22.19 36.51
N ASN A 82 -12.08 23.09 36.48
CA ASN A 82 -11.87 24.49 36.86
C ASN A 82 -12.77 25.05 37.99
N ASN A 83 -13.77 24.31 38.49
CA ASN A 83 -14.59 24.76 39.62
C ASN A 83 -14.57 23.74 40.77
N ARG A 84 -14.11 24.21 41.93
CA ARG A 84 -13.79 23.39 43.11
C ARG A 84 -15.03 22.92 43.86
N ASP A 85 -16.06 23.77 43.94
CA ASP A 85 -17.28 23.47 44.70
C ASP A 85 -18.15 22.47 43.92
N ASP A 86 -18.21 22.61 42.58
CA ASP A 86 -18.88 21.67 41.68
C ASP A 86 -18.26 20.26 41.78
N LEU A 87 -16.93 20.17 41.90
CA LEU A 87 -16.22 18.90 42.01
C LEU A 87 -16.49 18.20 43.35
N LYS A 88 -16.62 18.97 44.44
CA LYS A 88 -16.98 18.44 45.76
C LYS A 88 -18.42 17.94 45.79
N GLU A 89 -19.34 18.67 45.16
CA GLU A 89 -20.76 18.31 45.06
C GLU A 89 -20.96 17.06 44.17
N LEU A 90 -20.25 16.96 43.03
CA LEU A 90 -20.30 15.78 42.17
C LEU A 90 -19.75 14.53 42.88
N CYS A 91 -18.60 14.63 43.55
CA CYS A 91 -18.01 13.51 44.29
C CYS A 91 -18.88 13.08 45.48
N GLY A 92 -19.52 14.03 46.17
CA GLY A 92 -20.49 13.73 47.23
C GLY A 92 -21.72 13.00 46.70
N THR A 93 -22.25 13.45 45.57
CA THR A 93 -23.41 12.80 44.90
C THR A 93 -23.06 11.39 44.41
N ALA A 94 -21.83 11.19 43.88
CA ALA A 94 -21.36 9.88 43.47
C ALA A 94 -21.20 8.92 44.67
N MET A 95 -20.71 9.40 45.81
CA MET A 95 -20.62 8.62 47.05
C MET A 95 -22.00 8.18 47.55
N GLU A 96 -22.99 9.08 47.58
CA GLU A 96 -24.37 8.74 47.98
C GLU A 96 -24.97 7.64 47.10
N ILE A 97 -24.80 7.73 45.78
CA ILE A 97 -25.29 6.72 44.83
C ILE A 97 -24.59 5.36 45.06
N MET A 98 -23.28 5.37 45.34
CA MET A 98 -22.49 4.16 45.53
C MET A 98 -22.84 3.42 46.83
N THR A 99 -23.07 4.13 47.94
CA THR A 99 -23.50 3.52 49.21
C THR A 99 -24.84 2.82 49.03
N ILE A 100 -25.78 3.45 48.33
CA ILE A 100 -27.10 2.87 48.05
C ILE A 100 -26.98 1.62 47.15
N LEU A 101 -26.06 1.63 46.17
CA LEU A 101 -25.78 0.46 45.34
C LEU A 101 -25.18 -0.70 46.14
N GLN A 102 -24.25 -0.41 47.07
CA GLN A 102 -23.67 -1.43 47.95
C GLN A 102 -24.72 -2.11 48.83
N ASP A 103 -25.65 -1.34 49.40
CA ASP A 103 -26.76 -1.87 50.22
C ASP A 103 -27.70 -2.79 49.40
N GLN A 104 -27.94 -2.46 48.14
CA GLN A 104 -28.73 -3.29 47.22
C GLN A 104 -27.98 -4.56 46.77
N ILE A 105 -26.66 -4.45 46.51
CA ILE A 105 -25.81 -5.59 46.11
C ILE A 105 -25.65 -6.58 47.27
N ALA A 106 -25.60 -6.10 48.52
CA ALA A 106 -25.51 -6.94 49.72
C ALA A 106 -26.71 -7.88 49.93
N MET A 107 -27.85 -7.62 49.27
CA MET A 107 -29.02 -8.50 49.28
C MET A 107 -28.89 -9.70 48.33
N HIS A 108 -27.87 -9.75 47.47
CA HIS A 108 -27.60 -10.85 46.54
C HIS A 108 -26.37 -11.68 46.96
N LYS A 109 -26.49 -13.03 46.95
CA LYS A 109 -25.44 -13.96 47.44
C LYS A 109 -24.59 -14.62 46.33
N ASP A 110 -24.67 -14.12 45.10
CA ASP A 110 -23.92 -14.61 43.93
C ASP A 110 -22.43 -14.18 43.97
N THR A 111 -21.53 -15.02 43.46
CA THR A 111 -20.11 -14.74 43.26
C THR A 111 -19.83 -13.44 42.46
N ALA A 112 -20.70 -13.07 41.52
CA ALA A 112 -20.66 -11.81 40.79
C ALA A 112 -20.99 -10.61 41.70
N ALA A 113 -21.94 -10.77 42.62
CA ALA A 113 -22.30 -9.73 43.60
C ALA A 113 -21.15 -9.47 44.60
N VAL A 114 -20.40 -10.51 44.99
CA VAL A 114 -19.21 -10.38 45.85
C VAL A 114 -18.07 -9.62 45.16
N LYS A 115 -17.82 -9.88 43.87
CA LYS A 115 -16.81 -9.14 43.09
C LYS A 115 -17.21 -7.68 42.86
N LEU A 116 -18.49 -7.43 42.57
CA LEU A 116 -19.03 -6.07 42.44
C LEU A 116 -18.93 -5.29 43.75
N LYS A 117 -19.21 -5.94 44.89
CA LYS A 117 -19.07 -5.32 46.22
C LYS A 117 -17.63 -4.87 46.50
N GLY A 118 -16.64 -5.73 46.26
CA GLY A 118 -15.23 -5.35 46.45
C GLY A 118 -14.79 -4.18 45.55
N LEU A 119 -15.31 -4.13 44.32
CA LEU A 119 -15.03 -3.02 43.40
C LEU A 119 -15.71 -1.71 43.84
N CYS A 120 -16.93 -1.78 44.39
CA CYS A 120 -17.60 -0.62 44.97
C CYS A 120 -16.87 -0.08 46.21
N GLU A 121 -16.27 -0.94 47.03
CA GLU A 121 -15.48 -0.55 48.21
C GLU A 121 -14.15 0.11 47.81
N ASP A 122 -13.45 -0.44 46.80
CA ASP A 122 -12.24 0.17 46.23
C ASP A 122 -12.52 1.55 45.62
N PHE A 123 -13.68 1.69 44.97
CA PHE A 123 -14.10 2.92 44.34
C PHE A 123 -14.48 4.02 45.35
N GLU A 124 -15.18 3.64 46.41
CA GLU A 124 -15.52 4.53 47.51
C GLU A 124 -14.27 5.05 48.23
N ARG A 125 -13.25 4.19 48.40
CA ARG A 125 -11.94 4.57 48.94
C ARG A 125 -11.27 5.63 48.08
N LEU A 126 -11.33 5.47 46.76
CA LEU A 126 -10.74 6.43 45.82
C LEU A 126 -11.46 7.79 45.84
N LEU A 127 -12.81 7.79 45.89
CA LEU A 127 -13.59 9.04 46.01
C LEU A 127 -13.31 9.76 47.34
N ARG A 128 -13.14 9.02 48.44
CA ARG A 128 -12.71 9.59 49.73
C ARG A 128 -11.31 10.20 49.64
N ASP A 129 -10.36 9.53 48.99
CA ASP A 129 -9.00 10.05 48.81
C ASP A 129 -8.98 11.34 47.98
N VAL A 130 -9.84 11.42 46.95
CA VAL A 130 -10.03 12.65 46.15
C VAL A 130 -10.62 13.79 47.00
N ILE A 131 -11.67 13.52 47.79
CA ILE A 131 -12.29 14.52 48.68
C ILE A 131 -11.28 15.00 49.73
N ILE A 132 -10.55 14.09 50.37
CA ILE A 132 -9.49 14.41 51.32
C ILE A 132 -8.38 15.23 50.63
N GLY A 133 -7.97 14.88 49.42
CA GLY A 133 -7.01 15.66 48.63
C GLY A 133 -7.46 17.11 48.40
N VAL A 134 -8.73 17.31 48.03
CA VAL A 134 -9.34 18.64 47.81
C VAL A 134 -9.46 19.45 49.11
N GLU A 135 -9.70 18.81 50.25
CA GLU A 135 -9.76 19.45 51.58
C GLU A 135 -8.37 19.76 52.13
N THR A 136 -7.37 18.92 51.85
CA THR A 136 -5.96 19.15 52.22
C THR A 136 -5.38 20.33 51.45
N MET A 137 -5.83 20.57 50.21
CA MET A 137 -5.54 21.78 49.45
C MET A 137 -6.13 23.05 50.08
N GLN A 138 -7.27 22.96 50.78
CA GLN A 138 -7.88 24.10 51.52
C GLN A 138 -6.92 24.64 52.59
N LYS A 139 -6.35 23.72 53.38
CA LYS A 139 -5.44 24.06 54.50
C LYS A 139 -4.10 24.62 54.03
N LYS A 140 -3.61 24.23 52.84
CA LYS A 140 -2.38 24.78 52.25
C LYS A 140 -2.60 26.10 51.51
N SER A 141 -3.76 26.31 50.88
CA SER A 141 -4.07 27.56 50.17
C SER A 141 -4.34 28.75 51.09
N GLU A 142 -4.85 28.52 52.30
CA GLU A 142 -5.05 29.57 53.31
C GLU A 142 -3.74 30.05 53.95
N GLY A 143 -2.71 29.19 54.00
CA GLY A 143 -1.39 29.54 54.57
C GLY A 143 -0.42 30.23 53.60
N ILE A 144 -0.67 30.18 52.28
CA ILE A 144 0.29 30.65 51.26
C ILE A 144 -0.40 31.56 50.25
N ARG A 145 -0.88 32.72 50.71
CA ARG A 145 -1.42 33.76 49.81
C ARG A 145 -0.35 34.62 49.11
N GLY A 146 0.95 34.29 49.23
CA GLY A 146 2.05 35.10 48.71
C GLY A 146 2.92 34.50 47.58
N HIS A 147 2.91 33.18 47.35
CA HIS A 147 3.86 32.52 46.43
C HIS A 147 3.17 31.56 45.45
N ILE A 148 2.18 32.06 44.72
CA ILE A 148 1.36 31.22 43.84
C ILE A 148 2.08 30.89 42.52
N ALA A 149 3.00 31.73 42.03
CA ALA A 149 3.64 31.49 40.72
C ALA A 149 4.73 30.39 40.72
N GLU A 150 5.37 30.13 41.86
CA GLU A 150 6.48 29.15 41.96
C GLU A 150 5.98 27.75 42.36
N PHE A 151 4.88 27.69 43.11
CA PHE A 151 4.26 26.42 43.50
C PHE A 151 3.69 25.64 42.29
N PHE A 152 3.16 26.35 41.28
CA PHE A 152 2.68 25.76 40.02
C PHE A 152 3.77 25.21 39.09
N LYS A 153 5.06 25.57 39.30
CA LYS A 153 6.19 25.04 38.50
C LYS A 153 6.75 23.71 39.01
N SER A 154 6.41 23.29 40.23
CA SER A 154 7.08 22.18 40.92
C SER A 154 6.65 20.76 40.48
N GLY A 155 5.90 20.59 39.39
CA GLY A 155 5.53 19.27 38.83
C GLY A 155 4.58 18.41 39.69
N SER A 156 4.47 18.68 40.99
CA SER A 156 3.76 17.86 41.97
C SER A 156 2.24 17.79 41.76
N ILE A 157 1.60 18.91 41.37
CA ILE A 157 0.15 18.96 41.12
C ILE A 157 -0.18 18.33 39.77
N HIS A 158 0.62 18.54 38.73
CA HIS A 158 0.42 17.92 37.42
C HIS A 158 0.61 16.40 37.49
N ASP A 159 1.63 15.92 38.22
CA ASP A 159 1.83 14.49 38.46
C ASP A 159 0.74 13.88 39.35
N MET A 160 0.16 14.66 40.26
CA MET A 160 -0.95 14.21 41.09
C MET A 160 -2.25 14.15 40.27
N ILE A 161 -2.56 15.16 39.46
CA ILE A 161 -3.71 15.16 38.52
C ILE A 161 -3.54 14.04 37.49
N ALA A 162 -2.34 13.84 36.95
CA ALA A 162 -2.06 12.75 36.00
C ALA A 162 -2.13 11.37 36.67
N ARG A 163 -1.85 11.26 37.98
CA ARG A 163 -2.11 10.03 38.75
C ARG A 163 -3.60 9.82 39.00
N TYR A 164 -4.34 10.88 39.33
CA TYR A 164 -5.80 10.82 39.49
C TYR A 164 -6.48 10.44 38.17
N GLN A 165 -6.09 11.04 37.05
CA GLN A 165 -6.58 10.71 35.71
C GLN A 165 -6.25 9.27 35.32
N ARG A 166 -5.02 8.80 35.61
CA ARG A 166 -4.66 7.39 35.40
C ARG A 166 -5.47 6.43 36.25
N ASN A 167 -5.70 6.74 37.52
CA ASN A 167 -6.49 5.87 38.40
C ASN A 167 -7.97 5.84 37.99
N ILE A 168 -8.54 6.99 37.59
CA ILE A 168 -9.91 7.06 37.03
C ILE A 168 -9.98 6.30 35.72
N GLN A 169 -9.00 6.45 34.82
CA GLN A 169 -8.95 5.69 33.57
C GLN A 169 -8.79 4.19 33.82
N GLU A 170 -7.96 3.77 34.77
CA GLU A 170 -7.76 2.36 35.12
C GLU A 170 -9.02 1.75 35.71
N ILE A 171 -9.73 2.48 36.59
CA ILE A 171 -11.01 2.04 37.14
C ILE A 171 -12.09 2.01 36.08
N CYS A 172 -12.22 3.05 35.25
CA CYS A 172 -13.12 3.06 34.11
C CYS A 172 -12.81 1.91 33.14
N SER A 173 -11.53 1.58 32.95
CA SER A 173 -11.10 0.46 32.11
C SER A 173 -11.47 -0.88 32.73
N ARG A 174 -11.28 -1.06 34.05
CA ARG A 174 -11.68 -2.28 34.78
C ARG A 174 -13.20 -2.43 34.86
N LEU A 175 -13.94 -1.33 35.02
CA LEU A 175 -15.40 -1.29 34.95
C LEU A 175 -15.91 -1.58 33.54
N LYS A 176 -15.26 -1.03 32.49
CA LYS A 176 -15.54 -1.35 31.07
C LYS A 176 -15.21 -2.82 30.77
N LEU A 177 -14.13 -3.36 31.35
CA LEU A 177 -13.74 -4.77 31.21
C LEU A 177 -14.74 -5.70 31.93
N MET A 178 -15.25 -5.33 33.10
CA MET A 178 -16.29 -6.11 33.79
C MET A 178 -17.69 -5.91 33.19
N ALA A 179 -18.00 -4.76 32.58
CA ALA A 179 -19.18 -4.58 31.74
C ALA A 179 -19.08 -5.36 30.43
N ALA A 180 -17.86 -5.65 29.96
CA ALA A 180 -17.56 -6.51 28.83
C ALA A 180 -17.51 -8.02 29.20
N ILE A 181 -17.31 -8.36 30.49
CA ILE A 181 -17.54 -9.73 30.97
C ILE A 181 -19.03 -9.87 31.29
N ASP A 182 -19.70 -10.34 30.25
CA ASP A 182 -21.10 -10.72 30.14
C ASP A 182 -22.05 -9.62 29.63
N THR A 183 -22.62 -9.97 28.47
CA THR A 183 -23.72 -9.38 27.68
C THR A 183 -23.39 -8.39 26.56
N ASN A 184 -23.35 -8.91 25.33
CA ASN A 184 -24.21 -8.47 24.24
C ASN A 184 -25.65 -8.24 24.74
N PHE A 185 -25.97 -7.05 25.26
CA PHE A 185 -27.36 -6.65 25.49
C PHE A 185 -27.62 -5.33 24.77
N GLN A 186 -28.31 -5.45 23.64
CA GLN A 186 -28.62 -4.36 22.75
C GLN A 186 -29.59 -3.37 23.43
N VAL A 187 -29.11 -2.17 23.75
CA VAL A 187 -29.95 -1.04 24.21
C VAL A 187 -31.00 -0.63 23.14
N HIS A 188 -30.80 -1.04 21.88
CA HIS A 188 -31.74 -0.79 20.79
C HIS A 188 -32.93 -1.78 20.76
N GLU A 189 -32.75 -3.05 21.18
CA GLU A 189 -33.83 -4.05 21.19
C GLU A 189 -34.86 -3.78 22.29
N ILE A 190 -34.48 -3.18 23.42
CA ILE A 190 -35.43 -2.83 24.49
C ILE A 190 -36.30 -1.64 24.08
N LYS A 191 -35.77 -0.69 23.30
CA LYS A 191 -36.56 0.46 22.82
C LYS A 191 -37.59 0.03 21.76
N ALA A 192 -37.25 -0.98 20.94
CA ALA A 192 -38.17 -1.63 20.01
C ALA A 192 -39.20 -2.53 20.74
N ALA A 193 -38.76 -3.29 21.74
CA ALA A 193 -39.62 -4.18 22.53
C ALA A 193 -40.58 -3.44 23.48
N LEU A 194 -40.25 -2.21 23.93
CA LEU A 194 -41.12 -1.40 24.78
C LEU A 194 -42.09 -0.50 24.00
N THR A 195 -41.90 -0.32 22.70
CA THR A 195 -42.80 0.49 21.86
C THR A 195 -43.74 -0.34 20.98
N THR A 196 -43.48 -1.65 20.83
CA THR A 196 -44.40 -2.55 20.12
C THR A 196 -44.67 -3.78 20.95
N GLY A 197 -45.75 -3.73 21.73
CA GLY A 197 -46.35 -4.93 22.31
C GLY A 197 -47.03 -5.76 21.22
N THR A 198 -46.24 -6.42 20.37
CA THR A 198 -46.70 -7.50 19.49
C THR A 198 -45.55 -8.47 19.18
N SER A 199 -45.86 -9.75 19.32
CA SER A 199 -45.12 -10.95 18.98
C SER A 199 -44.33 -10.92 17.67
N SER A 200 -43.15 -11.58 17.69
CA SER A 200 -42.49 -12.28 16.57
C SER A 200 -42.24 -11.47 15.28
N ASN A 201 -41.02 -10.96 15.11
CA ASN A 201 -40.50 -10.56 13.79
C ASN A 201 -40.12 -11.81 12.97
N VAL A 202 -41.13 -12.49 12.45
CA VAL A 202 -41.00 -13.33 11.25
C VAL A 202 -41.44 -12.44 10.10
N SER A 203 -40.49 -11.91 9.32
CA SER A 203 -40.81 -11.22 8.06
C SER A 203 -41.37 -12.25 7.08
N LEU A 204 -42.69 -12.23 6.89
CA LEU A 204 -43.42 -13.04 5.93
C LEU A 204 -43.24 -12.48 4.52
N MET A 205 -42.07 -12.70 3.93
CA MET A 205 -41.94 -12.76 2.47
C MET A 205 -42.19 -14.21 2.06
N GLN A 206 -43.45 -14.53 1.77
CA GLN A 206 -43.92 -15.79 1.16
C GLN A 206 -43.28 -17.08 1.74
N GLY A 207 -43.74 -17.51 2.93
CA GLY A 207 -43.44 -18.86 3.45
C GLY A 207 -42.00 -19.16 3.89
N ARG A 208 -41.06 -18.21 3.77
CA ARG A 208 -39.66 -18.36 4.17
C ARG A 208 -39.38 -17.95 5.60
N ARG A 209 -38.44 -18.64 6.24
CA ARG A 209 -37.94 -18.31 7.59
C ARG A 209 -36.51 -17.79 7.49
N ILE A 210 -36.36 -16.47 7.54
CA ILE A 210 -35.06 -15.80 7.59
C ILE A 210 -34.77 -15.46 9.05
N ASN A 211 -33.77 -16.10 9.65
CA ASN A 211 -33.45 -15.96 11.07
C ASN A 211 -32.20 -15.10 11.26
N ASN A 212 -32.34 -13.95 11.93
CA ASN A 212 -31.26 -13.04 12.31
C ASN A 212 -30.35 -12.57 11.15
N CYS A 213 -30.85 -12.59 9.90
CA CYS A 213 -30.09 -12.12 8.74
C CYS A 213 -30.38 -10.62 8.50
N PRO A 214 -29.33 -9.76 8.40
CA PRO A 214 -29.51 -8.36 8.03
C PRO A 214 -30.15 -8.19 6.64
N LEU A 215 -30.73 -7.02 6.38
CA LEU A 215 -31.20 -6.67 5.05
C LEU A 215 -30.05 -6.11 4.20
N SER A 216 -30.14 -6.34 2.88
CA SER A 216 -29.27 -5.66 1.91
C SER A 216 -29.50 -4.15 1.95
N SER A 217 -28.47 -3.39 1.60
CA SER A 217 -28.55 -1.94 1.51
C SER A 217 -29.51 -1.51 0.40
N ARG A 218 -30.42 -0.57 0.71
CA ARG A 218 -31.41 -0.06 -0.27
C ARG A 218 -30.77 0.67 -1.46
N ILE A 219 -29.53 1.11 -1.30
CA ILE A 219 -28.74 1.79 -2.32
C ILE A 219 -27.76 0.85 -3.05
N PHE A 220 -27.87 -0.47 -2.85
CA PHE A 220 -27.03 -1.45 -3.53
C PHE A 220 -27.05 -1.26 -5.06
N GLN A 221 -25.88 -1.35 -5.68
CA GLN A 221 -25.70 -1.14 -7.11
C GLN A 221 -24.69 -2.14 -7.68
N GLY A 222 -25.01 -2.73 -8.83
CA GLY A 222 -24.05 -3.49 -9.63
C GLY A 222 -23.77 -4.92 -9.19
N ARG A 223 -22.55 -5.39 -9.51
CA ARG A 223 -22.03 -6.74 -9.16
C ARG A 223 -22.77 -7.92 -9.78
N GLN A 224 -23.49 -7.68 -10.89
CA GLN A 224 -24.32 -8.68 -11.55
C GLN A 224 -23.54 -9.95 -11.92
N ALA A 225 -22.31 -9.82 -12.43
CA ALA A 225 -21.48 -10.98 -12.78
C ALA A 225 -21.23 -11.93 -11.60
N ILE A 226 -21.07 -11.40 -10.37
CA ILE A 226 -20.89 -12.23 -9.17
C ILE A 226 -22.23 -12.84 -8.74
N LEU A 227 -23.32 -12.06 -8.78
CA LEU A 227 -24.66 -12.52 -8.42
C LEU A 227 -25.15 -13.64 -9.37
N ASP A 228 -24.93 -13.49 -10.68
CA ASP A 228 -25.24 -14.51 -11.68
C ASP A 228 -24.43 -15.78 -11.42
N LYS A 229 -23.13 -15.64 -11.13
CA LYS A 229 -22.27 -16.77 -10.81
C LYS A 229 -22.74 -17.52 -9.55
N MET A 230 -23.16 -16.78 -8.51
CA MET A 230 -23.75 -17.37 -7.30
C MET A 230 -25.08 -18.05 -7.60
N SER A 231 -25.95 -17.43 -8.40
CA SER A 231 -27.26 -17.98 -8.78
C SER A 231 -27.13 -19.27 -9.58
N VAL A 232 -26.17 -19.34 -10.50
CA VAL A 232 -25.85 -20.56 -11.24
C VAL A 232 -25.30 -21.64 -10.32
N PHE A 233 -24.41 -21.28 -9.39
CA PHE A 233 -23.78 -22.23 -8.47
C PHE A 233 -24.79 -22.85 -7.49
N PHE A 234 -25.70 -22.04 -6.94
CA PHE A 234 -26.71 -22.48 -5.98
C PHE A 234 -28.03 -22.95 -6.63
N ASN A 235 -28.04 -23.22 -7.93
CA ASN A 235 -29.27 -23.62 -8.61
C ASN A 235 -29.81 -24.97 -8.12
N ALA A 236 -31.13 -25.09 -8.03
CA ALA A 236 -31.81 -26.26 -7.48
C ALA A 236 -31.51 -27.52 -8.30
N GLY A 237 -31.02 -28.59 -7.64
CA GLY A 237 -30.87 -29.92 -8.23
C GLY A 237 -29.44 -30.46 -8.36
N LEU A 238 -28.42 -29.70 -7.97
CA LEU A 238 -27.04 -30.20 -7.92
C LEU A 238 -26.80 -31.00 -6.63
N LYS A 239 -26.41 -32.27 -6.75
CA LYS A 239 -26.04 -33.13 -5.61
C LYS A 239 -24.67 -32.70 -5.04
N GLY A 240 -24.60 -32.46 -3.73
CA GLY A 240 -23.36 -32.06 -3.04
C GLY A 240 -23.61 -30.94 -2.04
N GLN A 241 -22.66 -30.72 -1.14
CA GLN A 241 -22.64 -29.53 -0.29
C GLN A 241 -22.01 -28.37 -1.09
N HIS A 242 -22.74 -27.25 -1.17
CA HIS A 242 -22.36 -26.10 -1.98
C HIS A 242 -21.79 -25.01 -1.08
N ILE A 243 -20.47 -24.81 -1.13
CA ILE A 243 -19.79 -23.76 -0.36
C ILE A 243 -19.28 -22.69 -1.32
N TYR A 244 -19.81 -21.47 -1.19
CA TYR A 244 -19.38 -20.31 -1.95
C TYR A 244 -18.64 -19.32 -1.07
N VAL A 245 -17.40 -18.97 -1.45
CA VAL A 245 -16.58 -18.00 -0.70
C VAL A 245 -16.46 -16.69 -1.45
N LEU A 246 -16.90 -15.60 -0.84
CA LEU A 246 -16.64 -14.22 -1.26
C LEU A 246 -15.47 -13.69 -0.44
N HIS A 247 -14.33 -13.42 -1.09
CA HIS A 247 -13.13 -12.93 -0.39
C HIS A 247 -12.58 -11.63 -0.96
N GLY A 248 -11.88 -10.82 -0.16
CA GLY A 248 -11.27 -9.57 -0.62
C GLY A 248 -11.12 -8.51 0.46
N LEU A 249 -10.70 -7.31 0.07
CA LEU A 249 -10.38 -6.21 0.99
C LEU A 249 -11.57 -5.78 1.88
N GLY A 250 -11.28 -5.28 3.09
CA GLY A 250 -12.27 -4.63 3.95
C GLY A 250 -12.90 -3.42 3.25
N GLY A 251 -14.24 -3.33 3.25
CA GLY A 251 -14.98 -2.27 2.56
C GLY A 251 -15.33 -2.54 1.09
N ALA A 252 -14.93 -3.68 0.52
CA ALA A 252 -15.22 -4.04 -0.88
C ALA A 252 -16.68 -4.49 -1.16
N GLY A 253 -17.53 -4.61 -0.12
CA GLY A 253 -18.96 -4.90 -0.28
C GLY A 253 -19.34 -6.39 -0.27
N LYS A 254 -18.47 -7.29 0.20
CA LYS A 254 -18.70 -8.75 0.25
C LYS A 254 -20.02 -9.13 0.93
N THR A 255 -20.24 -8.62 2.15
CA THR A 255 -21.47 -8.85 2.92
C THR A 255 -22.70 -8.36 2.16
N GLN A 256 -22.63 -7.18 1.53
CA GLN A 256 -23.74 -6.63 0.76
C GLN A 256 -24.08 -7.48 -0.48
N ILE A 257 -23.08 -8.05 -1.16
CA ILE A 257 -23.30 -8.99 -2.28
C ILE A 257 -23.99 -10.26 -1.78
N ALA A 258 -23.53 -10.84 -0.66
CA ALA A 258 -24.16 -12.02 -0.07
C ALA A 258 -25.62 -11.75 0.33
N LEU A 259 -25.87 -10.62 1.00
CA LEU A 259 -27.21 -10.20 1.39
C LEU A 259 -28.12 -9.96 0.19
N LYS A 260 -27.60 -9.35 -0.89
CA LYS A 260 -28.36 -9.15 -2.13
C LYS A 260 -28.74 -10.47 -2.78
N PHE A 261 -27.79 -11.42 -2.86
CA PHE A 261 -28.06 -12.76 -3.36
C PHE A 261 -29.14 -13.49 -2.52
N ILE A 262 -29.07 -13.36 -1.19
CA ILE A 262 -30.06 -13.95 -0.26
C ILE A 262 -31.46 -13.37 -0.50
N GLU A 263 -31.54 -12.05 -0.70
CA GLU A 263 -32.78 -11.33 -1.00
C GLU A 263 -33.39 -11.79 -2.34
N ASP A 264 -32.57 -11.95 -3.37
CA ASP A 264 -33.02 -12.29 -4.74
C ASP A 264 -33.32 -13.78 -4.93
N SER A 265 -32.67 -14.66 -4.15
CA SER A 265 -32.92 -16.10 -4.18
C SER A 265 -34.26 -16.38 -3.52
N SER A 266 -35.19 -17.14 -4.11
CA SER A 266 -36.51 -17.48 -3.51
C SER A 266 -36.71 -18.95 -3.10
N HIS A 267 -35.79 -19.84 -3.47
CA HIS A 267 -35.94 -21.30 -3.33
C HIS A 267 -35.52 -21.85 -1.94
N PHE A 268 -34.57 -21.22 -1.24
CA PHE A 268 -34.21 -21.64 0.13
C PHE A 268 -35.37 -21.48 1.11
N LYS A 269 -35.64 -22.49 1.94
CA LYS A 269 -36.74 -22.49 2.91
C LYS A 269 -36.38 -21.82 4.23
N ASP A 270 -35.20 -22.17 4.76
CA ASP A 270 -34.63 -21.63 5.99
C ASP A 270 -33.28 -20.96 5.68
N ILE A 271 -33.08 -19.74 6.19
CA ILE A 271 -31.82 -19.01 6.07
C ILE A 271 -31.30 -18.67 7.47
N PHE A 272 -30.06 -19.07 7.75
CA PHE A 272 -29.40 -18.86 9.04
C PHE A 272 -28.18 -17.96 8.87
N PHE A 273 -28.09 -16.92 9.70
CA PHE A 273 -26.94 -16.02 9.75
C PHE A 273 -26.03 -16.36 10.93
N LEU A 274 -24.73 -16.47 10.67
CA LEU A 274 -23.68 -16.64 11.66
C LEU A 274 -22.63 -15.53 11.52
N ASP A 275 -22.35 -14.83 12.62
CA ASP A 275 -21.19 -13.94 12.72
C ASP A 275 -19.94 -14.76 13.06
N ALA A 276 -18.97 -14.75 12.16
CA ALA A 276 -17.70 -15.47 12.28
C ALA A 276 -16.52 -14.58 12.66
N SER A 277 -16.79 -13.40 13.23
CA SER A 277 -15.76 -12.50 13.77
C SER A 277 -14.86 -13.16 14.83
N THR A 278 -15.42 -14.07 15.65
CA THR A 278 -14.69 -14.92 16.60
C THR A 278 -15.28 -16.35 16.66
N ALA A 279 -14.56 -17.32 17.23
CA ALA A 279 -15.10 -18.67 17.40
C ALA A 279 -16.34 -18.69 18.33
N GLU A 280 -16.37 -17.81 19.33
CA GLU A 280 -17.46 -17.68 20.30
C GLU A 280 -18.76 -17.16 19.67
N THR A 281 -18.67 -16.22 18.71
CA THR A 281 -19.83 -15.72 17.98
C THR A 281 -20.43 -16.79 17.07
N ILE A 282 -19.57 -17.61 16.44
CA ILE A 282 -20.03 -18.76 15.63
C ILE A 282 -20.74 -19.78 16.52
N GLU A 283 -20.15 -20.13 17.67
CA GLU A 283 -20.78 -21.06 18.61
C GLU A 283 -22.13 -20.55 19.11
N THR A 284 -22.20 -19.27 19.46
CA THR A 284 -23.43 -18.63 19.94
C THR A 284 -24.51 -18.63 18.85
N GLY A 285 -24.13 -18.29 17.61
CA GLY A 285 -25.04 -18.35 16.47
C GLY A 285 -25.59 -19.76 16.23
N LEU A 286 -24.74 -20.79 16.28
CA LEU A 286 -25.16 -22.18 16.15
C LEU A 286 -26.05 -22.63 17.33
N LYS A 287 -25.75 -22.22 18.57
CA LYS A 287 -26.63 -22.49 19.73
C LYS A 287 -28.02 -21.86 19.54
N ASN A 288 -28.08 -20.65 18.98
CA ASN A 288 -29.35 -20.01 18.63
C ASN A 288 -30.12 -20.81 17.58
N VAL A 289 -29.45 -21.37 16.56
CA VAL A 289 -30.09 -22.27 15.59
C VAL A 289 -30.66 -23.52 16.28
N ALA A 290 -29.89 -24.15 17.18
CA ALA A 290 -30.37 -25.31 17.93
C ALA A 290 -31.61 -25.00 18.79
N ALA A 291 -31.60 -23.85 19.46
CA ALA A 291 -32.72 -23.37 20.26
C ALA A 291 -33.95 -23.06 19.40
N LEU A 292 -33.78 -22.36 18.27
CA LEU A 292 -34.85 -22.03 17.33
C LEU A 292 -35.56 -23.27 16.76
N LYS A 293 -34.80 -24.36 16.58
CA LYS A 293 -35.32 -25.64 16.07
C LYS A 293 -35.70 -26.62 17.18
N ASN A 294 -35.59 -26.23 18.44
CA ASN A 294 -35.88 -27.06 19.62
C ASN A 294 -35.15 -28.42 19.62
N VAL A 295 -33.90 -28.44 19.16
CA VAL A 295 -33.09 -29.68 19.02
C VAL A 295 -31.98 -29.81 20.06
N GLY A 296 -31.76 -28.78 20.87
CA GLY A 296 -30.74 -28.76 21.92
C GLY A 296 -30.22 -27.35 22.19
N ASN A 297 -29.14 -27.27 22.97
CA ASN A 297 -28.48 -26.01 23.37
C ASN A 297 -26.97 -26.00 23.05
N SER A 298 -26.49 -26.90 22.18
CA SER A 298 -25.10 -26.94 21.75
C SER A 298 -24.94 -26.66 20.25
N SER A 299 -23.75 -26.19 19.86
CA SER A 299 -23.40 -25.99 18.44
C SER A 299 -23.43 -27.30 17.65
N GLN A 300 -23.03 -28.41 18.27
CA GLN A 300 -23.10 -29.72 17.63
C GLN A 300 -24.53 -30.19 17.36
N ASP A 301 -25.50 -29.84 18.23
CA ASP A 301 -26.91 -30.19 18.00
C ASP A 301 -27.46 -29.48 16.77
N ALA A 302 -27.11 -28.20 16.58
CA ALA A 302 -27.45 -27.45 15.37
C ALA A 302 -26.84 -28.07 14.11
N LEU A 303 -25.55 -28.41 14.14
CA LEU A 303 -24.87 -29.02 12.99
C LEU A 303 -25.43 -30.39 12.64
N LYS A 304 -25.76 -31.22 13.64
CA LYS A 304 -26.44 -32.51 13.44
C LYS A 304 -27.82 -32.31 12.85
N TRP A 305 -28.57 -31.31 13.33
CA TRP A 305 -29.88 -30.99 12.81
C TRP A 305 -29.79 -30.57 11.34
N LEU A 306 -28.91 -29.62 10.99
CA LEU A 306 -28.68 -29.18 9.61
C LEU A 306 -28.30 -30.32 8.68
N ALA A 307 -27.41 -31.23 9.14
CA ALA A 307 -26.98 -32.39 8.35
C ALA A 307 -28.12 -33.40 8.06
N ASN A 308 -29.16 -33.41 8.89
CA ASN A 308 -30.30 -34.34 8.78
C ASN A 308 -31.54 -33.71 8.12
N GLN A 309 -31.46 -32.49 7.60
CA GLN A 309 -32.59 -31.86 6.90
C GLN A 309 -32.59 -32.26 5.41
N ASP A 310 -33.77 -32.63 4.90
CA ASP A 310 -33.96 -32.95 3.47
C ASP A 310 -34.30 -31.71 2.62
N GLU A 311 -34.53 -30.56 3.25
CA GLU A 311 -34.97 -29.32 2.61
C GLU A 311 -33.80 -28.36 2.34
N ASP A 312 -33.91 -27.56 1.29
CA ASP A 312 -32.89 -26.56 0.92
C ASP A 312 -32.81 -25.42 1.95
N TRP A 313 -31.82 -25.50 2.82
CA TRP A 313 -31.42 -24.43 3.73
C TRP A 313 -30.17 -23.71 3.23
N LEU A 314 -30.00 -22.46 3.68
CA LEU A 314 -28.81 -21.65 3.44
C LEU A 314 -28.19 -21.19 4.77
N LEU A 315 -26.90 -21.46 4.94
CA LEU A 315 -26.10 -20.96 6.05
C LEU A 315 -25.19 -19.84 5.55
N PHE A 316 -25.45 -18.61 5.99
CA PHE A 316 -24.61 -17.46 5.70
C PHE A 316 -23.66 -17.21 6.87
N ILE A 317 -22.37 -17.38 6.62
CA ILE A 317 -21.27 -17.15 7.57
C ILE A 317 -20.56 -15.86 7.17
N ASP A 318 -20.74 -14.79 7.95
CA ASP A 318 -20.17 -13.47 7.66
C ASP A 318 -18.92 -13.18 8.50
N ASN A 319 -17.96 -12.41 7.99
CA ASN A 319 -16.75 -11.97 8.71
C ASN A 319 -15.82 -13.10 9.18
N ALA A 320 -15.69 -14.19 8.43
CA ALA A 320 -14.78 -15.29 8.73
C ALA A 320 -13.30 -14.92 8.44
N ASP A 321 -12.79 -13.87 9.08
CA ASP A 321 -11.51 -13.24 8.74
C ASP A 321 -10.31 -13.85 9.48
N ASP A 322 -10.52 -14.48 10.64
CA ASP A 322 -9.43 -14.99 11.49
C ASP A 322 -8.82 -16.29 10.91
N PRO A 323 -7.54 -16.28 10.50
CA PRO A 323 -6.89 -17.48 9.97
C PRO A 323 -6.67 -18.59 11.02
N ASN A 324 -6.79 -18.28 12.31
CA ASN A 324 -6.62 -19.25 13.39
C ASN A 324 -7.90 -20.04 13.69
N ILE A 325 -9.05 -19.60 13.18
CA ILE A 325 -10.32 -20.30 13.35
C ILE A 325 -10.42 -21.41 12.29
N ASN A 326 -10.53 -22.66 12.76
CA ASN A 326 -10.84 -23.77 11.88
C ASN A 326 -12.32 -23.76 11.47
N LEU A 327 -12.66 -23.01 10.43
CA LEU A 327 -14.05 -22.83 10.02
C LEU A 327 -14.76 -24.14 9.66
N HIS A 328 -14.03 -25.14 9.18
CA HIS A 328 -14.58 -26.44 8.80
C HIS A 328 -15.20 -27.19 10.00
N SER A 329 -14.77 -26.94 11.25
CA SER A 329 -15.41 -27.56 12.43
C SER A 329 -16.80 -26.99 12.73
N PHE A 330 -17.14 -25.84 12.16
CA PHE A 330 -18.43 -25.16 12.33
C PHE A 330 -19.36 -25.35 11.12
N MET A 331 -18.99 -26.22 10.18
CA MET A 331 -19.81 -26.59 9.03
C MET A 331 -20.44 -27.98 9.25
N PRO A 332 -21.69 -28.21 8.81
CA PRO A 332 -22.32 -29.51 8.93
C PRO A 332 -21.64 -30.53 8.02
N ARG A 333 -21.38 -31.73 8.54
CA ARG A 333 -20.79 -32.83 7.75
C ARG A 333 -21.88 -33.58 7.00
N CYS A 334 -22.29 -33.04 5.86
CA CYS A 334 -23.30 -33.61 4.98
C CYS A 334 -22.90 -33.47 3.51
N ASN A 335 -23.53 -34.26 2.64
CA ASN A 335 -23.36 -34.21 1.18
C ASN A 335 -24.44 -33.36 0.49
N HIS A 336 -25.06 -32.47 1.24
CA HIS A 336 -26.10 -31.53 0.83
C HIS A 336 -25.95 -30.21 1.62
N GLY A 337 -26.76 -29.21 1.28
CA GLY A 337 -26.79 -27.93 1.98
C GLY A 337 -25.96 -26.84 1.32
N ASN A 338 -26.32 -25.59 1.63
CA ASN A 338 -25.80 -24.42 0.94
C ASN A 338 -25.15 -23.49 1.96
N ILE A 339 -23.91 -23.07 1.70
CA ILE A 339 -23.13 -22.21 2.59
C ILE A 339 -22.53 -21.07 1.80
N VAL A 340 -22.79 -19.84 2.25
CA VAL A 340 -22.11 -18.64 1.75
C VAL A 340 -21.18 -18.15 2.84
N VAL A 341 -19.92 -17.90 2.50
CA VAL A 341 -18.92 -17.35 3.42
C VAL A 341 -18.41 -16.03 2.89
N THR A 342 -18.37 -15.00 3.72
CA THR A 342 -17.62 -13.76 3.42
C THR A 342 -16.37 -13.69 4.29
N SER A 343 -15.25 -13.28 3.70
CA SER A 343 -13.97 -13.21 4.42
C SER A 343 -12.97 -12.25 3.77
N ARG A 344 -12.00 -11.77 4.51
CA ARG A 344 -10.78 -11.13 3.99
C ARG A 344 -9.69 -12.16 3.71
N ASN A 345 -9.84 -13.38 4.20
CA ASN A 345 -8.89 -14.45 4.08
C ASN A 345 -9.11 -15.28 2.82
N PRO A 346 -8.28 -15.12 1.77
CA PRO A 346 -8.42 -15.90 0.55
C PRO A 346 -8.13 -17.40 0.77
N VAL A 347 -7.48 -17.80 1.87
CA VAL A 347 -7.15 -19.20 2.16
C VAL A 347 -8.41 -20.05 2.34
N LEU A 348 -9.54 -19.45 2.77
CA LEU A 348 -10.82 -20.16 2.92
C LEU A 348 -11.36 -20.72 1.60
N CYS A 349 -10.85 -20.29 0.44
CA CYS A 349 -11.21 -20.87 -0.85
C CYS A 349 -10.86 -22.37 -0.95
N VAL A 350 -9.99 -22.90 -0.07
CA VAL A 350 -9.71 -24.34 0.03
C VAL A 350 -10.97 -25.16 0.36
N TYR A 351 -11.94 -24.57 1.04
CA TYR A 351 -13.22 -25.21 1.38
C TYR A 351 -14.30 -24.99 0.33
N ALA A 352 -14.05 -24.13 -0.66
CA ALA A 352 -15.07 -23.64 -1.56
C ALA A 352 -15.22 -24.54 -2.79
N GLY A 353 -16.47 -24.89 -3.14
CA GLY A 353 -16.77 -25.45 -4.47
C GLY A 353 -16.70 -24.37 -5.56
N CYS A 354 -16.95 -23.12 -5.18
CA CYS A 354 -16.80 -21.95 -6.04
C CYS A 354 -16.46 -20.71 -5.20
N HIS A 355 -15.72 -19.75 -5.76
CA HIS A 355 -15.36 -18.52 -5.06
C HIS A 355 -15.31 -17.32 -6.01
N SER A 356 -15.40 -16.12 -5.44
CA SER A 356 -15.13 -14.86 -6.14
C SER A 356 -14.30 -13.94 -5.27
N GLN A 357 -13.21 -13.42 -5.84
CA GLN A 357 -12.50 -12.28 -5.28
C GLN A 357 -13.30 -11.01 -5.56
N VAL A 358 -13.74 -10.34 -4.50
CA VAL A 358 -14.45 -9.06 -4.57
C VAL A 358 -13.43 -7.93 -4.52
N SER A 359 -13.19 -7.34 -5.69
CA SER A 359 -12.34 -6.17 -5.91
C SER A 359 -13.17 -4.87 -5.91
N ASP A 360 -12.60 -3.79 -6.43
CA ASP A 360 -13.27 -2.50 -6.59
C ASP A 360 -14.48 -2.57 -7.54
N MET A 361 -15.34 -1.55 -7.52
CA MET A 361 -16.52 -1.48 -8.38
C MET A 361 -16.17 -0.97 -9.77
N GLU A 362 -16.94 -1.38 -10.78
CA GLU A 362 -16.91 -0.74 -12.10
C GLU A 362 -17.47 0.69 -12.00
N GLU A 363 -16.94 1.59 -12.81
CA GLU A 363 -17.35 3.01 -12.81
C GLU A 363 -18.86 3.17 -13.06
N THR A 364 -19.43 2.33 -13.93
CA THR A 364 -20.86 2.30 -14.26
C THR A 364 -21.76 2.03 -13.06
N ASP A 365 -21.25 1.33 -12.04
CA ASP A 365 -21.97 1.04 -10.81
C ASP A 365 -21.59 1.99 -9.67
N ALA A 366 -20.33 2.44 -9.65
CA ALA A 366 -19.81 3.33 -8.63
C ALA A 366 -20.45 4.73 -8.65
N VAL A 367 -20.63 5.31 -9.85
CA VAL A 367 -21.22 6.65 -10.01
C VAL A 367 -22.68 6.69 -9.50
N PRO A 368 -23.57 5.77 -9.91
CA PRO A 368 -24.93 5.73 -9.37
C PRO A 368 -24.96 5.47 -7.86
N LEU A 369 -24.05 4.65 -7.32
CA LEU A 369 -23.94 4.42 -5.87
C LEU A 369 -23.64 5.73 -5.12
N LEU A 370 -22.68 6.52 -5.61
CA LEU A 370 -22.33 7.82 -5.02
C LEU A 370 -23.53 8.77 -5.03
N LEU A 371 -24.17 8.94 -6.19
CA LEU A 371 -25.27 9.89 -6.36
C LEU A 371 -26.50 9.51 -5.52
N LYS A 372 -26.86 8.22 -5.48
CA LYS A 372 -27.90 7.70 -4.60
C LYS A 372 -27.58 7.94 -3.13
N SER A 373 -26.34 7.63 -2.72
CA SER A 373 -25.90 7.85 -1.33
C SER A 373 -25.80 9.33 -0.96
N ALA A 374 -25.61 10.22 -1.94
CA ALA A 374 -25.57 11.67 -1.77
C ALA A 374 -26.96 12.32 -1.82
N ALA A 375 -28.02 11.56 -2.04
CA ALA A 375 -29.36 12.05 -2.32
C ALA A 375 -29.40 13.08 -3.48
N GLN A 376 -28.60 12.83 -4.53
CA GLN A 376 -28.51 13.64 -5.73
C GLN A 376 -29.15 12.93 -6.93
N GLU A 377 -29.73 13.70 -7.84
CA GLU A 377 -30.27 13.16 -9.09
C GLU A 377 -29.14 12.71 -10.03
N ILE A 378 -29.37 11.58 -10.69
CA ILE A 378 -28.54 11.10 -11.79
C ILE A 378 -28.85 11.97 -13.01
N SER A 379 -27.94 12.89 -13.32
CA SER A 379 -28.09 13.85 -14.40
C SER A 379 -26.76 14.04 -15.14
N PRO A 380 -26.79 14.44 -16.42
CA PRO A 380 -25.58 14.74 -17.20
C PRO A 380 -24.69 15.84 -16.59
N ALA A 381 -25.23 16.65 -15.68
CA ALA A 381 -24.46 17.67 -14.96
C ALA A 381 -23.66 17.09 -13.78
N ASN A 382 -24.22 16.10 -13.07
CA ASN A 382 -23.62 15.54 -11.86
C ASN A 382 -22.70 14.34 -12.15
N GLU A 383 -23.01 13.55 -13.18
CA GLU A 383 -22.26 12.34 -13.53
C GLU A 383 -20.76 12.56 -13.71
N PRO A 384 -20.28 13.59 -14.45
CA PRO A 384 -18.84 13.79 -14.64
C PRO A 384 -18.11 14.12 -13.34
N ILE A 385 -18.76 14.86 -12.43
CA ILE A 385 -18.19 15.22 -11.12
C ILE A 385 -18.13 13.98 -10.23
N ALA A 386 -19.21 13.21 -10.19
CA ALA A 386 -19.28 11.96 -9.45
C ALA A 386 -18.23 10.96 -9.94
N ALA A 387 -18.00 10.86 -11.26
CA ALA A 387 -16.97 10.01 -11.86
C ALA A 387 -15.56 10.33 -11.31
N GLU A 388 -15.20 11.61 -11.23
CA GLU A 388 -13.91 12.02 -10.67
C GLU A 388 -13.82 11.73 -9.16
N ILE A 389 -14.92 11.86 -8.41
CA ILE A 389 -14.97 11.51 -6.98
C ILE A 389 -14.74 10.01 -6.79
N VAL A 390 -15.50 9.14 -7.47
CA VAL A 390 -15.38 7.69 -7.28
C VAL A 390 -14.01 7.16 -7.72
N LYS A 391 -13.41 7.78 -8.75
CA LYS A 391 -12.05 7.48 -9.21
C LYS A 391 -11.00 7.77 -8.14
N VAL A 392 -11.08 8.92 -7.47
CA VAL A 392 -10.17 9.27 -6.36
C VAL A 392 -10.37 8.34 -5.15
N LEU A 393 -11.61 7.88 -4.93
CA LEU A 393 -11.95 6.87 -3.93
C LEU A 393 -11.62 5.44 -4.37
N CYS A 394 -10.91 5.27 -5.49
CA CYS A 394 -10.46 4.00 -6.04
C CYS A 394 -11.61 3.00 -6.23
N TYR A 395 -12.81 3.51 -6.52
CA TYR A 395 -14.03 2.73 -6.71
C TYR A 395 -14.38 1.78 -5.54
N LEU A 396 -13.89 2.07 -4.33
CA LEU A 396 -14.17 1.27 -3.14
C LEU A 396 -15.57 1.59 -2.60
N PRO A 397 -16.52 0.62 -2.57
CA PRO A 397 -17.92 0.91 -2.23
C PRO A 397 -18.10 1.60 -0.88
N LEU A 398 -17.40 1.15 0.16
CA LEU A 398 -17.53 1.76 1.48
C LEU A 398 -17.05 3.22 1.50
N ALA A 399 -15.97 3.54 0.77
CA ALA A 399 -15.49 4.92 0.65
C ALA A 399 -16.49 5.79 -0.12
N ILE A 400 -17.13 5.22 -1.16
CA ILE A 400 -18.16 5.89 -1.95
C ILE A 400 -19.39 6.21 -1.09
N VAL A 401 -19.87 5.26 -0.28
CA VAL A 401 -21.03 5.46 0.59
C VAL A 401 -20.73 6.50 1.69
N GLN A 402 -19.52 6.48 2.26
CA GLN A 402 -19.10 7.51 3.21
C GLN A 402 -19.04 8.90 2.57
N ALA A 403 -18.47 9.01 1.36
CA ALA A 403 -18.44 10.25 0.59
C ALA A 403 -19.87 10.75 0.29
N GLY A 404 -20.76 9.86 -0.16
CA GLY A 404 -22.16 10.16 -0.39
C GLY A 404 -22.85 10.67 0.87
N GLY A 405 -22.67 10.01 2.01
CA GLY A 405 -23.21 10.46 3.29
C GLY A 405 -22.73 11.86 3.70
N PHE A 406 -21.44 12.17 3.48
CA PHE A 406 -20.91 13.52 3.70
C PHE A 406 -21.51 14.54 2.73
N ILE A 407 -21.60 14.22 1.43
CA ILE A 407 -22.17 15.11 0.42
C ILE A 407 -23.65 15.37 0.68
N SER A 408 -24.40 14.36 1.12
CA SER A 408 -25.81 14.49 1.49
C SER A 408 -26.02 15.50 2.62
N GLN A 409 -25.12 15.50 3.62
CA GLN A 409 -25.20 16.41 4.78
C GLN A 409 -24.70 17.82 4.47
N SER A 410 -23.69 17.94 3.61
CA SER A 410 -23.00 19.21 3.35
C SER A 410 -23.47 19.93 2.08
N GLY A 411 -24.11 19.23 1.15
CA GLY A 411 -24.39 19.71 -0.21
C GLY A 411 -23.13 19.87 -1.09
N ALA A 412 -21.97 19.39 -0.65
CA ALA A 412 -20.67 19.73 -1.21
C ALA A 412 -20.25 18.85 -2.41
N LEU A 413 -21.14 18.53 -3.35
CA LEU A 413 -20.79 17.66 -4.49
C LEU A 413 -19.63 18.24 -5.32
N HIS A 414 -19.73 19.53 -5.69
CA HIS A 414 -18.75 20.22 -6.52
C HIS A 414 -17.41 20.49 -5.81
N SER A 415 -17.43 20.61 -4.48
CA SER A 415 -16.25 20.92 -3.66
C SER A 415 -15.69 19.71 -2.91
N TYR A 416 -16.30 18.53 -3.04
CA TYR A 416 -15.89 17.32 -2.33
C TYR A 416 -14.42 17.00 -2.59
N LEU A 417 -13.95 17.09 -3.83
CA LEU A 417 -12.56 16.80 -4.18
C LEU A 417 -11.57 17.74 -3.47
N ASP A 418 -11.94 18.99 -3.22
CA ASP A 418 -11.10 19.94 -2.49
C ASP A 418 -11.06 19.59 -1.00
N PHE A 419 -12.19 19.21 -0.40
CA PHE A 419 -12.23 18.68 0.96
C PHE A 419 -11.41 17.40 1.07
N TYR A 420 -11.55 16.48 0.12
CA TYR A 420 -10.82 15.21 0.10
C TYR A 420 -9.32 15.42 0.04
N LYS A 421 -8.82 16.29 -0.85
CA LYS A 421 -7.39 16.59 -0.96
C LYS A 421 -6.79 17.12 0.34
N ARG A 422 -7.54 17.91 1.12
CA ARG A 422 -7.07 18.52 2.37
C ARG A 422 -7.28 17.64 3.60
N ASN A 423 -8.36 16.86 3.62
CA ASN A 423 -8.88 16.21 4.83
C ASN A 423 -9.16 14.71 4.64
N ARG A 424 -8.52 14.06 3.66
CA ARG A 424 -8.69 12.63 3.34
C ARG A 424 -8.75 11.71 4.56
N ALA A 425 -7.77 11.82 5.45
CA ALA A 425 -7.67 10.93 6.61
C ALA A 425 -8.89 11.06 7.51
N GLN A 426 -9.34 12.29 7.78
CA GLN A 426 -10.52 12.57 8.59
C GLN A 426 -11.79 12.03 7.93
N LEU A 427 -11.98 12.28 6.64
CA LEU A 427 -13.17 11.85 5.89
C LEU A 427 -13.31 10.32 5.81
N LEU A 428 -12.20 9.58 5.83
CA LEU A 428 -12.21 8.11 5.79
C LEU A 428 -12.18 7.46 7.18
N SER A 429 -11.85 8.23 8.23
CA SER A 429 -11.86 7.77 9.63
C SER A 429 -13.18 8.03 10.35
N GLU A 430 -13.88 9.10 9.99
CA GLU A 430 -15.12 9.54 10.63
C GLU A 430 -16.36 9.01 9.90
N LYS A 431 -17.40 8.67 10.66
CA LYS A 431 -18.70 8.28 10.09
C LYS A 431 -19.59 9.53 9.98
N PRO A 432 -20.20 9.80 8.81
CA PRO A 432 -21.23 10.84 8.70
C PRO A 432 -22.39 10.58 9.67
N ALA A 433 -22.95 11.64 10.27
CA ALA A 433 -23.94 11.54 11.34
C ALA A 433 -25.22 10.74 10.97
N GLN A 434 -25.62 10.79 9.70
CA GLN A 434 -26.68 9.97 9.11
C GLN A 434 -26.19 9.38 7.78
N THR A 435 -26.26 8.06 7.64
CA THR A 435 -25.98 7.33 6.41
C THR A 435 -27.22 6.53 6.00
N HIS A 436 -27.42 6.31 4.70
CA HIS A 436 -28.52 5.48 4.18
C HIS A 436 -28.36 3.98 4.47
N ASP A 437 -27.22 3.59 5.05
CA ASP A 437 -26.87 2.24 5.46
C ASP A 437 -26.53 2.23 6.96
N ASP A 438 -26.96 1.19 7.67
CA ASP A 438 -26.73 0.98 9.10
C ASP A 438 -25.31 0.46 9.40
N TYR A 439 -24.48 0.22 8.37
CA TYR A 439 -23.11 -0.25 8.52
C TYR A 439 -22.29 0.62 9.49
N VAL A 440 -21.73 -0.01 10.52
CA VAL A 440 -21.15 0.67 11.69
C VAL A 440 -19.74 1.19 11.44
N TRP A 441 -18.96 0.49 10.60
CA TRP A 441 -17.52 0.72 10.48
C TRP A 441 -17.18 1.69 9.35
N THR A 442 -16.19 2.54 9.58
CA THR A 442 -15.57 3.40 8.56
C THR A 442 -14.52 2.65 7.78
N VAL A 443 -14.13 3.18 6.61
CA VAL A 443 -13.08 2.59 5.77
C VAL A 443 -11.82 2.32 6.60
N TYR A 444 -11.33 3.30 7.37
CA TYR A 444 -10.12 3.13 8.17
C TYR A 444 -10.31 2.15 9.32
N THR A 445 -11.46 2.16 10.01
CA THR A 445 -11.68 1.18 11.09
C THR A 445 -11.71 -0.25 10.55
N THR A 446 -12.23 -0.48 9.34
CA THR A 446 -12.15 -1.82 8.74
C THR A 446 -10.70 -2.28 8.59
N TRP A 447 -9.79 -1.44 8.08
CA TRP A 447 -8.39 -1.83 7.90
C TRP A 447 -7.61 -1.88 9.22
N GLN A 448 -7.92 -1.00 10.17
CA GLN A 448 -7.34 -1.02 11.51
C GLN A 448 -7.59 -2.36 12.21
N MET A 449 -8.82 -2.91 12.11
CA MET A 449 -9.13 -4.22 12.68
C MET A 449 -8.28 -5.36 12.11
N SER A 450 -7.96 -5.31 10.82
CA SER A 450 -7.03 -6.27 10.21
C SER A 450 -5.61 -6.06 10.70
N PHE A 451 -5.18 -4.80 10.82
CA PHE A 451 -3.83 -4.43 11.21
C PHE A 451 -3.51 -4.73 12.67
N ASP A 452 -4.48 -4.53 13.57
CA ASP A 452 -4.34 -4.84 15.00
C ASP A 452 -4.13 -6.35 15.26
N ARG A 453 -4.47 -7.20 14.29
CA ARG A 453 -4.27 -8.65 14.35
C ARG A 453 -2.94 -9.11 13.74
N LEU A 454 -2.14 -8.21 13.17
CA LEU A 454 -0.86 -8.55 12.56
C LEU A 454 0.24 -8.70 13.61
N SER A 455 1.20 -9.57 13.31
CA SER A 455 2.51 -9.60 13.96
C SER A 455 3.24 -8.28 13.74
N LEU A 456 4.15 -7.94 14.67
CA LEU A 456 4.97 -6.72 14.57
C LEU A 456 5.73 -6.66 13.23
N SER A 457 6.28 -7.79 12.78
CA SER A 457 7.01 -7.88 11.51
C SER A 457 6.11 -7.62 10.30
N ALA A 458 4.87 -8.12 10.29
CA ALA A 458 3.91 -7.90 9.20
C ALA A 458 3.41 -6.46 9.18
N ALA A 459 3.05 -5.91 10.34
CA ALA A 459 2.66 -4.51 10.49
C ALA A 459 3.77 -3.56 10.00
N MET A 460 5.01 -3.78 10.44
CA MET A 460 6.16 -2.97 10.05
C MET A 460 6.50 -3.12 8.56
N LEU A 461 6.39 -4.32 7.97
CA LEU A 461 6.58 -4.53 6.54
C LEU A 461 5.55 -3.76 5.71
N LEU A 462 4.27 -3.80 6.10
CA LEU A 462 3.21 -3.04 5.42
C LEU A 462 3.48 -1.52 5.48
N GLN A 463 3.86 -1.03 6.66
CA GLN A 463 4.19 0.38 6.89
C GLN A 463 5.41 0.82 6.08
N LEU A 464 6.48 0.03 6.01
CA LEU A 464 7.63 0.33 5.15
C LEU A 464 7.28 0.31 3.66
N CYS A 465 6.54 -0.71 3.21
CA CYS A 465 6.09 -0.81 1.83
C CYS A 465 5.16 0.34 1.43
N SER A 466 4.50 1.00 2.40
CA SER A 466 3.71 2.20 2.13
C SER A 466 4.54 3.40 1.65
N PHE A 467 5.87 3.37 1.75
CA PHE A 467 6.76 4.40 1.17
C PHE A 467 7.31 4.02 -0.20
N LEU A 468 7.11 2.78 -0.64
CA LEU A 468 7.39 2.36 -2.01
C LEU A 468 6.23 2.75 -2.93
N HIS A 469 6.49 2.76 -4.24
CA HIS A 469 5.40 2.70 -5.21
C HIS A 469 4.44 1.54 -4.89
N ARG A 470 3.13 1.78 -5.02
CA ARG A 470 2.03 0.87 -4.63
C ARG A 470 2.06 -0.48 -5.34
N GLU A 471 2.70 -0.52 -6.50
CA GLU A 471 2.86 -1.70 -7.35
C GLU A 471 4.34 -1.97 -7.62
N GLY A 472 4.66 -3.21 -7.98
CA GLY A 472 6.02 -3.60 -8.36
C GLY A 472 6.91 -4.00 -7.19
N ILE A 473 6.37 -4.09 -5.98
CA ILE A 473 7.13 -4.45 -4.79
C ILE A 473 7.53 -5.92 -4.90
N SER A 474 8.79 -6.25 -4.67
CA SER A 474 9.29 -7.63 -4.75
C SER A 474 10.16 -7.98 -3.53
N GLU A 475 10.23 -9.28 -3.20
CA GLU A 475 11.15 -9.80 -2.18
C GLU A 475 12.62 -9.50 -2.52
N GLU A 476 12.92 -9.38 -3.81
CA GLU A 476 14.25 -9.08 -4.33
C GLU A 476 14.81 -7.74 -3.82
N ILE A 477 13.94 -6.73 -3.61
CA ILE A 477 14.34 -5.43 -3.04
C ILE A 477 14.95 -5.62 -1.64
N PHE A 478 14.32 -6.47 -0.82
CA PHE A 478 14.74 -6.68 0.57
C PHE A 478 15.91 -7.65 0.67
N SER A 479 15.85 -8.77 -0.06
CA SER A 479 16.90 -9.79 -0.03
C SER A 479 18.24 -9.25 -0.52
N ARG A 480 18.27 -8.50 -1.63
CA ARG A 480 19.51 -7.87 -2.13
C ARG A 480 20.08 -6.85 -1.15
N ALA A 481 19.21 -6.04 -0.55
CA ALA A 481 19.62 -5.08 0.47
C ALA A 481 20.20 -5.76 1.72
N ALA A 482 19.70 -6.94 2.10
CA ALA A 482 20.17 -7.69 3.27
C ALA A 482 21.54 -8.36 3.03
N THR A 483 21.84 -8.77 1.80
CA THR A 483 23.13 -9.37 1.44
C THR A 483 24.27 -8.35 1.31
N TYR A 484 23.97 -7.06 1.46
CA TYR A 484 24.94 -5.97 1.34
C TYR A 484 25.99 -6.01 2.48
N LYS A 485 27.24 -6.39 2.15
CA LYS A 485 28.39 -6.46 3.08
C LYS A 485 29.46 -5.38 2.77
N PHE A 486 29.19 -4.11 3.11
CA PHE A 486 30.07 -2.95 3.42
C PHE A 486 31.41 -2.70 2.66
N ARG A 487 31.56 -1.51 2.01
CA ARG A 487 32.31 -0.28 2.44
C ARG A 487 32.39 0.81 1.34
N GLN A 488 32.37 2.08 1.77
CA GLN A 488 32.85 3.33 1.12
C GLN A 488 31.88 4.35 0.49
N CYS A 489 30.57 4.11 0.30
CA CYS A 489 29.72 5.10 -0.41
C CYS A 489 28.36 5.44 0.22
N ILE A 490 28.21 5.31 1.54
CA ILE A 490 26.89 5.44 2.21
C ILE A 490 26.98 6.45 3.39
N PRO A 491 25.90 7.17 3.74
CA PRO A 491 25.76 7.97 4.96
C PRO A 491 26.19 7.25 6.25
N SER A 492 26.22 7.99 7.36
CA SER A 492 26.77 7.55 8.65
C SER A 492 26.28 6.14 9.06
N LYS A 493 27.10 5.38 9.81
CA LYS A 493 26.71 4.04 10.28
C LYS A 493 25.38 4.03 11.05
N GLU A 494 25.01 5.14 11.68
CA GLU A 494 23.76 5.30 12.42
C GLU A 494 22.53 5.23 11.51
N ASP A 495 22.61 5.81 10.30
CA ASP A 495 21.49 5.85 9.35
C ASP A 495 21.15 4.46 8.76
N LEU A 496 22.10 3.53 8.84
CA LEU A 496 21.92 2.15 8.37
C LEU A 496 21.48 1.17 9.46
N GLN A 497 21.49 1.59 10.72
CA GLN A 497 21.17 0.71 11.83
C GLN A 497 19.73 0.17 11.74
N LYS A 498 18.74 1.06 11.62
CA LYS A 498 17.31 0.66 11.56
C LYS A 498 16.97 -0.21 10.33
N PRO A 499 17.44 0.11 9.10
CA PRO A 499 17.26 -0.80 7.96
C PRO A 499 17.84 -2.19 8.21
N LEU A 500 19.07 -2.27 8.72
CA LEU A 500 19.74 -3.55 8.95
C LEU A 500 19.08 -4.34 10.08
N GLU A 501 18.65 -3.69 11.16
CA GLU A 501 17.86 -4.32 12.22
C GLU A 501 16.58 -4.94 11.65
N PHE A 502 15.83 -4.21 10.82
CA PHE A 502 14.64 -4.74 10.15
C PHE A 502 14.96 -5.93 9.24
N LEU A 503 16.01 -5.84 8.41
CA LEU A 503 16.36 -6.92 7.48
C LEU A 503 16.90 -8.16 8.21
N SER A 504 17.56 -7.98 9.36
CA SER A 504 18.17 -9.07 10.13
C SER A 504 17.17 -10.13 10.60
N GLN A 505 15.90 -9.76 10.81
CA GLN A 505 14.85 -10.72 11.21
C GLN A 505 14.58 -11.79 10.14
N PHE A 506 14.91 -11.47 8.88
CA PHE A 506 14.77 -12.36 7.73
C PHE A 506 16.08 -13.06 7.36
N LEU A 507 17.13 -12.95 8.17
CA LEU A 507 18.36 -13.70 7.98
C LEU A 507 18.34 -15.00 8.81
N SER A 508 18.87 -16.06 8.21
CA SER A 508 19.17 -17.33 8.87
C SER A 508 20.37 -17.17 9.83
N SER A 509 20.64 -18.20 10.64
CA SER A 509 21.81 -18.22 11.54
C SER A 509 23.16 -18.15 10.80
N THR A 510 23.19 -18.52 9.51
CA THR A 510 24.36 -18.41 8.64
C THR A 510 24.48 -17.04 7.96
N GLY A 511 23.51 -16.15 8.16
CA GLY A 511 23.46 -14.82 7.54
C GLY A 511 22.92 -14.81 6.11
N GLU A 512 22.33 -15.91 5.65
CA GLU A 512 21.65 -15.99 4.35
C GLU A 512 20.18 -15.56 4.46
N TRP A 513 19.62 -15.01 3.38
CA TRP A 513 18.21 -14.60 3.32
C TRP A 513 17.26 -15.80 3.45
N ASP A 514 16.36 -15.73 4.42
CA ASP A 514 15.34 -16.75 4.70
C ASP A 514 14.02 -16.35 4.03
N SER A 515 13.87 -16.77 2.77
CA SER A 515 12.65 -16.55 1.97
C SER A 515 11.41 -17.15 2.63
N LEU A 516 11.52 -18.20 3.43
CA LEU A 516 10.37 -18.81 4.11
C LEU A 516 9.84 -17.89 5.22
N ARG A 517 10.72 -17.22 5.97
CA ARG A 517 10.29 -16.20 6.95
C ARG A 517 9.62 -15.02 6.28
N PHE A 518 10.20 -14.50 5.20
CA PHE A 518 9.60 -13.41 4.45
C PHE A 518 8.23 -13.80 3.86
N LEU A 519 8.12 -15.02 3.34
CA LEU A 519 6.87 -15.58 2.83
C LEU A 519 5.80 -15.71 3.94
N LYS A 520 6.17 -16.09 5.17
CA LYS A 520 5.23 -16.15 6.29
C LYS A 520 4.65 -14.77 6.61
N VAL A 521 5.50 -13.75 6.69
CA VAL A 521 5.08 -12.37 6.97
C VAL A 521 4.20 -11.81 5.85
N THR A 522 4.57 -12.04 4.59
CA THR A 522 3.74 -11.60 3.45
C THR A 522 2.43 -12.38 3.33
N ASN A 523 2.41 -13.68 3.67
CA ASN A 523 1.17 -14.47 3.72
C ASN A 523 0.22 -14.00 4.82
N GLU A 524 0.74 -13.51 5.94
CA GLU A 524 -0.07 -12.90 7.00
C GLU A 524 -0.80 -11.65 6.49
N LEU A 525 -0.10 -10.77 5.78
CA LEU A 525 -0.71 -9.61 5.12
C LEU A 525 -1.76 -10.00 4.07
N ARG A 526 -1.50 -11.08 3.32
CA ARG A 526 -2.45 -11.64 2.34
C ARG A 526 -3.68 -12.26 2.98
N ALA A 527 -3.53 -12.88 4.16
CA ALA A 527 -4.64 -13.47 4.92
C ALA A 527 -5.67 -12.42 5.34
N TYR A 528 -5.30 -11.13 5.36
CA TYR A 528 -6.22 -10.02 5.62
C TYR A 528 -6.52 -9.17 4.36
N SER A 529 -6.12 -9.63 3.17
CA SER A 529 -6.26 -8.91 1.90
C SER A 529 -5.66 -7.50 1.90
N LEU A 530 -4.67 -7.20 2.75
CA LEU A 530 -4.02 -5.88 2.80
C LEU A 530 -3.01 -5.69 1.65
N ILE A 531 -2.50 -6.79 1.11
CA ILE A 531 -1.67 -6.82 -0.09
C ILE A 531 -2.22 -7.87 -1.08
N THR A 532 -1.98 -7.66 -2.36
CA THR A 532 -2.21 -8.67 -3.40
C THR A 532 -0.88 -9.18 -3.95
N PHE A 533 -0.87 -10.41 -4.46
CA PHE A 533 0.34 -11.05 -4.99
C PHE A 533 0.08 -11.64 -6.36
N ALA A 534 0.82 -11.15 -7.35
CA ALA A 534 0.82 -11.67 -8.72
C ALA A 534 1.88 -12.76 -8.85
N ALA A 535 1.46 -14.03 -8.74
CA ALA A 535 2.37 -15.19 -8.70
C ALA A 535 3.27 -15.30 -9.95
N GLU A 536 2.74 -14.98 -11.13
CA GLU A 536 3.47 -15.02 -12.41
C GLU A 536 4.69 -14.10 -12.42
N ARG A 537 4.56 -12.93 -11.81
CA ARG A 537 5.59 -11.89 -11.79
C ARG A 537 6.37 -11.84 -10.47
N LYS A 538 5.89 -12.56 -9.45
CA LYS A 538 6.37 -12.52 -8.05
C LYS A 538 6.37 -11.09 -7.48
N LEU A 539 5.32 -10.32 -7.78
CA LEU A 539 5.16 -8.93 -7.35
C LEU A 539 3.99 -8.78 -6.39
N PHE A 540 4.19 -7.95 -5.38
CA PHE A 540 3.16 -7.48 -4.46
C PHE A 540 2.63 -6.12 -4.91
N SER A 541 1.35 -5.87 -4.60
CA SER A 541 0.78 -4.54 -4.66
C SER A 541 -0.09 -4.24 -3.44
N ILE A 542 -0.20 -2.97 -3.12
CA ILE A 542 -1.02 -2.44 -2.03
C ILE A 542 -2.12 -1.58 -2.64
N HIS A 543 -3.37 -1.84 -2.25
CA HIS A 543 -4.49 -1.03 -2.71
C HIS A 543 -4.23 0.47 -2.41
N PRO A 544 -4.46 1.41 -3.34
CA PRO A 544 -4.02 2.81 -3.18
C PRO A 544 -4.50 3.50 -1.89
N LEU A 545 -5.73 3.21 -1.46
CA LEU A 545 -6.24 3.74 -0.20
C LEU A 545 -5.63 3.08 1.04
N VAL A 546 -5.30 1.78 0.98
CA VAL A 546 -4.61 1.06 2.08
C VAL A 546 -3.18 1.56 2.21
N HIS A 547 -2.50 1.74 1.07
CA HIS A 547 -1.15 2.30 0.97
C HIS A 547 -1.07 3.65 1.66
N SER A 548 -1.95 4.56 1.28
CA SER A 548 -1.99 5.91 1.84
C SER A 548 -2.55 5.96 3.27
N TRP A 549 -3.45 5.04 3.66
CA TRP A 549 -3.89 4.89 5.05
C TRP A 549 -2.75 4.41 5.96
N SER A 550 -1.98 3.40 5.54
CA SER A 550 -0.87 2.87 6.31
C SER A 550 0.13 3.97 6.70
N GLN A 551 0.40 4.93 5.81
CA GLN A 551 1.23 6.09 6.11
C GLN A 551 0.66 6.96 7.24
N THR A 552 -0.67 7.13 7.30
CA THR A 552 -1.33 7.95 8.34
C THR A 552 -1.26 7.32 9.74
N THR A 553 -0.99 6.01 9.83
CA THR A 553 -0.78 5.31 11.12
C THR A 553 0.60 5.57 11.72
N ILE A 554 1.50 6.21 10.98
CA ILE A 554 2.91 6.39 11.36
C ILE A 554 3.12 7.82 11.85
N THR A 555 3.64 7.97 13.07
CA THR A 555 3.98 9.27 13.67
C THR A 555 5.27 9.85 13.09
N GLU A 556 6.33 9.05 12.98
CA GLU A 556 7.65 9.46 12.46
C GLU A 556 7.86 9.04 11.00
N GLN A 557 7.05 9.58 10.08
CA GLN A 557 7.11 9.21 8.65
C GLN A 557 8.50 9.39 8.03
N HIS A 558 9.25 10.42 8.45
CA HIS A 558 10.61 10.66 7.96
C HIS A 558 11.56 9.48 8.23
N SER A 559 11.45 8.81 9.39
CA SER A 559 12.31 7.66 9.70
C SER A 559 12.02 6.48 8.76
N TYR A 560 10.75 6.18 8.51
CA TYR A 560 10.36 5.08 7.61
C TYR A 560 10.76 5.36 6.17
N HIS A 561 10.60 6.61 5.74
CA HIS A 561 11.01 7.06 4.43
C HIS A 561 12.53 6.89 4.24
N SER A 562 13.34 7.32 5.20
CA SER A 562 14.79 7.12 5.17
C SER A 562 15.17 5.63 5.16
N ILE A 563 14.50 4.80 5.97
CA ILE A 563 14.74 3.35 6.00
C ILE A 563 14.48 2.73 4.63
N MET A 564 13.33 3.03 4.03
CA MET A 564 12.95 2.44 2.74
C MET A 564 13.84 2.97 1.60
N GLY A 565 14.20 4.25 1.63
CA GLY A 565 15.16 4.82 0.69
C GLY A 565 16.52 4.13 0.74
N ALA A 566 17.00 3.84 1.95
CA ALA A 566 18.22 3.08 2.17
C ALA A 566 18.11 1.65 1.63
N ILE A 567 17.02 0.94 1.92
CA ILE A 567 16.81 -0.43 1.42
C ILE A 567 16.80 -0.44 -0.11
N VAL A 568 16.10 0.49 -0.77
CA VAL A 568 16.09 0.59 -2.25
C VAL A 568 17.50 0.87 -2.78
N GLY A 569 18.22 1.81 -2.18
CA GLY A 569 19.61 2.12 -2.58
C GLY A 569 20.54 0.92 -2.42
N MET A 570 20.49 0.23 -1.27
CA MET A 570 21.29 -0.97 -0.99
C MET A 570 20.92 -2.14 -1.91
N SER A 571 19.66 -2.28 -2.31
CA SER A 571 19.22 -3.34 -3.22
C SER A 571 19.86 -3.25 -4.62
N PHE A 572 20.37 -2.07 -4.98
CA PHE A 572 21.06 -1.82 -6.24
C PHE A 572 22.59 -1.81 -6.09
N ALA A 573 23.11 -1.68 -4.86
CA ALA A 573 24.54 -1.63 -4.62
C ALA A 573 25.19 -2.99 -4.97
N GLU A 574 26.25 -2.94 -5.78
CA GLU A 574 27.07 -4.11 -6.19
C GLU A 574 26.39 -5.15 -7.10
N LEU A 575 25.30 -4.78 -7.79
CA LEU A 575 24.77 -5.64 -8.84
C LEU A 575 25.78 -5.80 -10.00
N PRO A 576 25.98 -7.01 -10.53
CA PRO A 576 26.70 -7.20 -11.79
C PRO A 576 26.08 -6.36 -12.92
N SER A 577 26.89 -5.89 -13.85
CA SER A 577 26.42 -5.02 -14.95
C SER A 577 25.26 -5.61 -15.75
N GLU A 578 25.21 -6.95 -15.88
CA GLU A 578 24.14 -7.68 -16.58
C GLU A 578 22.77 -7.53 -15.88
N ASP A 579 22.74 -7.48 -14.55
CA ASP A 579 21.51 -7.40 -13.76
C ASP A 579 21.04 -5.96 -13.52
N GLN A 580 21.94 -4.98 -13.63
CA GLN A 580 21.66 -3.57 -13.34
C GLN A 580 20.53 -3.02 -14.20
N GLN A 581 20.42 -3.39 -15.47
CA GLN A 581 19.38 -2.86 -16.35
C GLN A 581 17.98 -3.34 -15.95
N MET A 582 17.81 -4.65 -15.70
CA MET A 582 16.53 -5.20 -15.24
C MET A 582 16.17 -4.73 -13.84
N ALA A 583 17.14 -4.61 -12.94
CA ALA A 583 16.94 -4.06 -11.61
C ALA A 583 16.49 -2.59 -11.68
N SER A 584 17.10 -1.78 -12.55
CA SER A 584 16.72 -0.37 -12.72
C SER A 584 15.28 -0.21 -13.19
N LEU A 585 14.84 -1.05 -14.15
CA LEU A 585 13.44 -1.06 -14.61
C LEU A 585 12.44 -1.42 -13.50
N ARG A 586 12.82 -2.30 -12.57
CA ARG A 586 11.98 -2.68 -11.42
C ARG A 586 11.96 -1.62 -10.32
N LEU A 587 13.08 -0.91 -10.12
CA LEU A 587 13.24 0.04 -9.02
C LEU A 587 12.79 1.47 -9.36
N ILE A 588 12.69 1.84 -10.64
CA ILE A 588 12.47 3.23 -11.06
C ILE A 588 11.21 3.87 -10.45
N SER A 589 10.09 3.15 -10.40
CA SER A 589 8.84 3.66 -9.81
C SER A 589 8.97 3.89 -8.31
N HIS A 590 9.72 3.03 -7.62
CA HIS A 590 10.03 3.17 -6.20
C HIS A 590 10.95 4.36 -5.94
N VAL A 591 11.99 4.54 -6.77
CA VAL A 591 12.90 5.71 -6.70
C VAL A 591 12.14 7.02 -6.89
N ASP A 592 11.24 7.10 -7.88
CA ASP A 592 10.41 8.29 -8.07
C ASP A 592 9.52 8.57 -6.86
N SER A 593 8.84 7.53 -6.35
CA SER A 593 7.98 7.65 -5.17
C SER A 593 8.76 8.17 -3.95
N LEU A 594 10.02 7.74 -3.81
CA LEU A 594 10.87 8.13 -2.70
C LEU A 594 11.42 9.56 -2.87
N ARG A 595 11.89 9.91 -4.07
CA ARG A 595 12.49 11.22 -4.37
C ARG A 595 11.53 12.38 -4.11
N HIS A 596 10.25 12.23 -4.42
CA HIS A 596 9.26 13.30 -4.25
C HIS A 596 8.96 13.65 -2.79
N ILE A 597 9.29 12.76 -1.85
CA ILE A 597 8.93 12.91 -0.43
C ILE A 597 10.13 13.38 0.40
N ASN A 598 11.36 12.95 0.07
CA ASN A 598 12.57 13.41 0.77
C ASN A 598 13.79 13.54 -0.14
N GLN A 599 14.12 14.78 -0.49
CA GLN A 599 15.30 15.09 -1.31
C GLN A 599 16.61 14.69 -0.63
N GLN A 600 16.68 14.71 0.72
CA GLN A 600 17.90 14.36 1.45
C GLN A 600 18.24 12.88 1.29
N VAL A 601 17.25 11.99 1.41
CA VAL A 601 17.41 10.55 1.23
C VAL A 601 17.81 10.22 -0.21
N ALA A 602 17.22 10.93 -1.17
CA ALA A 602 17.60 10.81 -2.57
C ALA A 602 19.07 11.22 -2.81
N ILE A 603 19.61 12.20 -2.07
CA ILE A 603 21.02 12.59 -2.18
C ILE A 603 21.93 11.57 -1.46
N ASP A 604 21.53 11.09 -0.28
CA ASP A 604 22.32 10.15 0.52
C ASP A 604 22.53 8.80 -0.19
N PHE A 605 21.56 8.34 -0.99
CA PHE A 605 21.67 7.19 -1.90
C PHE A 605 21.73 7.60 -3.38
N GLY A 606 22.14 8.84 -3.63
CA GLY A 606 22.00 9.48 -4.93
C GLY A 606 22.89 8.89 -6.01
N LYS A 607 24.02 8.27 -5.65
CA LYS A 607 24.84 7.52 -6.61
C LYS A 607 24.07 6.36 -7.24
N GLN A 608 23.39 5.57 -6.41
CA GLN A 608 22.61 4.41 -6.85
C GLN A 608 21.40 4.88 -7.64
N TYR A 609 20.69 5.91 -7.18
CA TYR A 609 19.50 6.43 -7.87
C TYR A 609 19.87 7.09 -9.21
N THR A 610 20.99 7.79 -9.29
CA THR A 610 21.53 8.36 -10.55
C THR A 610 21.79 7.25 -11.56
N ARG A 611 22.41 6.14 -11.13
CA ARG A 611 22.65 4.98 -12.00
C ARG A 611 21.34 4.33 -12.46
N ILE A 612 20.36 4.18 -11.57
CA ILE A 612 19.03 3.67 -11.93
C ILE A 612 18.39 4.54 -13.02
N TYR A 613 18.38 5.87 -12.85
CA TYR A 613 17.86 6.78 -13.87
C TYR A 613 18.64 6.67 -15.19
N TYR A 614 19.96 6.57 -15.11
CA TYR A 614 20.84 6.42 -16.28
C TYR A 614 20.53 5.15 -17.08
N HIS A 615 20.37 3.99 -16.43
CA HIS A 615 20.07 2.72 -17.11
C HIS A 615 18.67 2.67 -17.75
N VAL A 616 17.72 3.43 -17.20
CA VAL A 616 16.35 3.57 -17.77
C VAL A 616 16.29 4.65 -18.86
N GLY A 617 17.40 5.36 -19.11
CA GLY A 617 17.49 6.41 -20.14
C GLY A 617 16.89 7.76 -19.71
N ARG A 618 16.60 7.94 -18.42
CA ARG A 618 16.09 9.18 -17.83
C ARG A 618 17.24 10.11 -17.46
N TYR A 619 17.97 10.56 -18.49
CA TYR A 619 19.24 11.27 -18.34
C TYR A 619 19.10 12.66 -17.73
N GLU A 620 17.98 13.36 -17.89
CA GLU A 620 17.80 14.68 -17.27
C GLU A 620 17.62 14.55 -15.75
N GLU A 621 16.85 13.56 -15.27
CA GLU A 621 16.71 13.26 -13.86
C GLU A 621 18.01 12.76 -13.24
N ALA A 622 18.76 11.92 -13.97
CA ALA A 622 20.09 11.49 -13.57
C ALA A 622 21.04 12.69 -13.42
N LYS A 623 21.03 13.63 -14.37
CA LYS A 623 21.87 14.84 -14.34
C LYS A 623 21.55 15.72 -13.13
N ASP A 624 20.27 16.00 -12.88
CA ASP A 624 19.86 16.85 -11.75
C ASP A 624 20.28 16.24 -10.41
N LEU A 625 20.11 14.92 -10.24
CA LEU A 625 20.51 14.23 -9.02
C LEU A 625 22.03 14.13 -8.87
N ALA A 626 22.75 13.85 -9.96
CA ALA A 626 24.22 13.77 -9.97
C ALA A 626 24.88 15.08 -9.53
N ILE A 627 24.35 16.23 -9.94
CA ILE A 627 24.85 17.54 -9.49
C ILE A 627 24.72 17.69 -7.97
N ALA A 628 23.55 17.39 -7.41
CA ALA A 628 23.33 17.47 -5.96
C ALA A 628 24.23 16.48 -5.18
N VAL A 629 24.48 15.28 -5.73
CA VAL A 629 25.41 14.30 -5.15
C VAL A 629 26.83 14.85 -5.14
N ILE A 630 27.33 15.40 -6.25
CA ILE A 630 28.68 15.96 -6.35
C ILE A 630 28.86 17.14 -5.37
N GLU A 631 27.87 18.02 -5.25
CA GLU A 631 27.90 19.13 -4.28
C GLU A 631 28.06 18.62 -2.84
N ARG A 632 27.27 17.61 -2.46
CA ARG A 632 27.36 16.99 -1.13
C ARG A 632 28.69 16.28 -0.90
N GLU A 633 29.16 15.49 -1.85
CA GLU A 633 30.45 14.78 -1.72
C GLU A 633 31.63 15.72 -1.66
N THR A 634 31.59 16.82 -2.42
CA THR A 634 32.60 17.87 -2.34
C THR A 634 32.66 18.49 -0.94
N GLN A 635 31.51 18.68 -0.29
CA GLN A 635 31.44 19.21 1.08
C GLN A 635 31.93 18.21 2.13
N LEU A 636 31.64 16.91 1.96
CA LEU A 636 31.93 15.87 2.96
C LEU A 636 33.35 15.28 2.83
N LEU A 637 33.76 14.98 1.59
CA LEU A 637 34.99 14.24 1.27
C LEU A 637 36.05 15.14 0.65
N GLY A 638 35.65 16.27 0.07
CA GLY A 638 36.51 17.16 -0.70
C GLY A 638 36.39 16.95 -2.21
N ALA A 639 36.75 17.98 -2.97
CA ALA A 639 36.65 17.99 -4.44
C ALA A 639 37.55 16.94 -5.12
N ASP A 640 38.68 16.61 -4.50
CA ASP A 640 39.71 15.73 -5.06
C ASP A 640 39.56 14.27 -4.60
N HIS A 641 38.54 13.97 -3.79
CA HIS A 641 38.32 12.61 -3.31
C HIS A 641 37.92 11.67 -4.47
N PRO A 642 38.46 10.43 -4.54
CA PRO A 642 38.17 9.50 -5.64
C PRO A 642 36.69 9.28 -5.92
N ASP A 643 35.86 9.25 -4.88
CA ASP A 643 34.41 9.12 -4.99
C ASP A 643 33.74 10.34 -5.65
N THR A 644 34.14 11.56 -5.26
CA THR A 644 33.67 12.80 -5.88
C THR A 644 34.04 12.82 -7.37
N LEU A 645 35.28 12.42 -7.69
CA LEU A 645 35.76 12.31 -9.08
C LEU A 645 35.00 11.24 -9.88
N CYS A 646 34.60 10.14 -9.24
CA CYS A 646 33.75 9.10 -9.85
C CYS A 646 32.34 9.64 -10.14
N ALA A 647 31.73 10.36 -9.20
CA ALA A 647 30.43 11.00 -9.41
C ALA A 647 30.48 12.03 -10.56
N MET A 648 31.55 12.82 -10.65
CA MET A 648 31.78 13.74 -11.77
C MET A 648 31.94 13.01 -13.12
N GLY A 649 32.66 11.88 -13.15
CA GLY A 649 32.76 11.03 -14.35
C GLY A 649 31.39 10.47 -14.80
N ASN A 650 30.55 10.05 -13.85
CA ASN A 650 29.18 9.59 -14.15
C ASN A 650 28.29 10.74 -14.68
N LEU A 651 28.44 11.95 -14.15
CA LEU A 651 27.77 13.14 -14.69
C LEU A 651 28.24 13.45 -16.12
N ALA A 652 29.54 13.29 -16.42
CA ALA A 652 30.07 13.47 -17.77
C ALA A 652 29.45 12.47 -18.76
N SER A 653 29.36 11.19 -18.38
CA SER A 653 28.64 10.17 -19.17
C SER A 653 27.18 10.55 -19.38
N THR A 654 26.50 11.07 -18.34
CA THR A 654 25.11 11.54 -18.47
C THR A 654 25.00 12.70 -19.46
N TYR A 655 25.91 13.67 -19.43
CA TYR A 655 25.97 14.76 -20.40
C TYR A 655 26.26 14.28 -21.83
N PHE A 656 27.07 13.22 -21.98
CA PHE A 656 27.37 12.61 -23.26
C PHE A 656 26.09 12.06 -23.92
N HIS A 657 25.25 11.35 -23.18
CA HIS A 657 23.95 10.86 -23.68
C HIS A 657 22.96 11.99 -23.99
N LEU A 658 23.05 13.12 -23.27
CA LEU A 658 22.31 14.34 -23.58
C LEU A 658 22.88 15.12 -24.78
N SER A 659 23.92 14.61 -25.45
CA SER A 659 24.62 15.26 -26.57
C SER A 659 25.22 16.63 -26.21
N LYS A 660 25.52 16.88 -24.92
CA LYS A 660 26.08 18.14 -24.42
C LYS A 660 27.62 18.10 -24.43
N PHE A 661 28.22 17.75 -25.57
CA PHE A 661 29.65 17.40 -25.69
C PHE A 661 30.65 18.45 -25.20
N ARG A 662 30.32 19.75 -25.27
CA ARG A 662 31.21 20.81 -24.72
C ARG A 662 31.29 20.77 -23.19
N GLN A 663 30.18 20.45 -22.52
CA GLN A 663 30.15 20.31 -21.06
C GLN A 663 30.86 19.03 -20.64
N VAL A 664 30.73 17.96 -21.43
CA VAL A 664 31.49 16.71 -21.26
C VAL A 664 32.99 16.98 -21.33
N GLU A 665 33.46 17.65 -22.39
CA GLU A 665 34.89 17.97 -22.56
C GLU A 665 35.47 18.72 -21.35
N GLN A 666 34.78 19.76 -20.88
CA GLN A 666 35.22 20.55 -19.73
C GLN A 666 35.29 19.70 -18.45
N LEU A 667 34.27 18.89 -18.19
CA LEU A 667 34.19 18.08 -16.99
C LEU A 667 35.20 16.93 -17.01
N GLU A 668 35.32 16.22 -18.13
CA GLU A 668 36.28 15.11 -18.29
C GLU A 668 37.72 15.58 -18.23
N ALA A 669 38.05 16.75 -18.78
CA ALA A 669 39.38 17.33 -18.68
C ALA A 669 39.78 17.60 -17.21
N VAL A 670 38.86 18.17 -16.42
CA VAL A 670 39.08 18.41 -14.99
C VAL A 670 39.22 17.09 -14.23
N VAL A 671 38.32 16.14 -14.46
CA VAL A 671 38.36 14.82 -13.81
C VAL A 671 39.63 14.06 -14.14
N LEU A 672 40.08 14.09 -15.40
CA LEU A 672 41.32 13.43 -15.83
C LEU A 672 42.53 14.01 -15.11
N GLU A 673 42.68 15.33 -15.10
CA GLU A 673 43.81 15.99 -14.44
C GLU A 673 43.85 15.69 -12.93
N LYS A 674 42.69 15.72 -12.26
CA LYS A 674 42.59 15.36 -10.85
C LYS A 674 42.89 13.89 -10.58
N ARG A 675 42.39 12.97 -11.41
CA ARG A 675 42.69 11.53 -11.28
C ARG A 675 44.17 11.24 -11.49
N LYS A 676 44.84 11.93 -12.42
CA LYS A 676 46.31 11.83 -12.56
C LYS A 676 47.05 12.25 -11.30
N GLN A 677 46.64 13.35 -10.68
CA GLN A 677 47.26 13.85 -9.45
C GLN A 677 47.03 12.93 -8.25
N VAL A 678 45.82 12.35 -8.13
CA VAL A 678 45.39 11.59 -6.94
C VAL A 678 45.70 10.09 -7.06
N LEU A 679 45.43 9.49 -8.21
CA LEU A 679 45.53 8.03 -8.44
C LEU A 679 46.77 7.65 -9.25
N GLY A 680 47.38 8.60 -9.96
CA GLY A 680 48.47 8.36 -10.90
C GLY A 680 48.01 8.11 -12.34
N ASP A 681 48.95 8.21 -13.28
CA ASP A 681 48.70 8.08 -14.72
C ASP A 681 48.27 6.67 -15.13
N ASP A 682 48.77 5.65 -14.44
CA ASP A 682 48.58 4.23 -14.81
C ASP A 682 47.35 3.59 -14.15
N HIS A 683 46.64 4.33 -13.30
CA HIS A 683 45.47 3.81 -12.60
C HIS A 683 44.31 3.54 -13.58
N PRO A 684 43.58 2.40 -13.45
CA PRO A 684 42.49 2.04 -14.38
C PRO A 684 41.44 3.15 -14.60
N GLU A 685 41.03 3.84 -13.52
CA GLU A 685 40.11 4.99 -13.61
C GLU A 685 40.69 6.19 -14.39
N THR A 686 42.00 6.43 -14.30
CA THR A 686 42.67 7.48 -15.09
C THR A 686 42.66 7.09 -16.57
N LEU A 687 42.99 5.83 -16.88
CA LEU A 687 42.97 5.30 -18.25
C LEU A 687 41.55 5.29 -18.85
N CYS A 688 40.53 5.05 -18.03
CA CYS A 688 39.12 5.19 -18.39
C CYS A 688 38.79 6.63 -18.78
N SER A 689 39.20 7.62 -17.97
CA SER A 689 39.00 9.04 -18.28
C SER A 689 39.71 9.49 -19.57
N ILE A 690 40.91 8.98 -19.87
CA ILE A 690 41.60 9.25 -21.14
C ILE A 690 40.77 8.71 -22.32
N SER A 691 40.28 7.47 -22.20
CA SER A 691 39.49 6.80 -23.24
C SER A 691 38.18 7.55 -23.52
N ASN A 692 37.49 8.00 -22.46
CA ASN A 692 36.24 8.75 -22.56
C ASN A 692 36.47 10.13 -23.22
N LEU A 693 37.53 10.85 -22.82
CA LEU A 693 37.87 12.14 -23.43
C LEU A 693 38.25 12.00 -24.91
N ALA A 694 38.93 10.91 -25.30
CA ALA A 694 39.20 10.60 -26.71
C ALA A 694 37.88 10.39 -27.50
N ALA A 695 36.93 9.65 -26.93
CA ALA A 695 35.60 9.46 -27.52
C ALA A 695 34.81 10.78 -27.61
N THR A 696 34.92 11.66 -26.62
CA THR A 696 34.32 13.01 -26.64
C THR A 696 34.92 13.85 -27.79
N TYR A 697 36.24 13.87 -27.96
CA TYR A 697 36.87 14.58 -29.08
C TYR A 697 36.47 14.02 -30.45
N ARG A 698 36.32 12.70 -30.57
CA ARG A 698 35.80 12.06 -31.79
C ARG A 698 34.40 12.57 -32.14
N ASN A 699 33.52 12.75 -31.15
CA ASN A 699 32.17 13.28 -31.35
C ASN A 699 32.14 14.80 -31.60
N LEU A 700 33.13 15.54 -31.09
CA LEU A 700 33.37 16.94 -31.45
C LEU A 700 34.06 17.12 -32.81
N HIS A 701 34.33 16.04 -33.55
CA HIS A 701 35.05 16.01 -34.82
C HIS A 701 36.50 16.51 -34.76
N ASN A 702 37.11 16.54 -33.56
CA ASN A 702 38.52 16.83 -33.38
C ASN A 702 39.33 15.51 -33.36
N TYR A 703 39.46 14.91 -34.54
CA TYR A 703 40.02 13.56 -34.66
C TYR A 703 41.50 13.48 -34.32
N GLN A 704 42.27 14.57 -34.49
CA GLN A 704 43.69 14.64 -34.12
C GLN A 704 43.88 14.51 -32.61
N LYS A 705 43.14 15.28 -31.80
CA LYS A 705 43.19 15.14 -30.34
C LYS A 705 42.68 13.78 -29.86
N ALA A 706 41.64 13.27 -30.53
CA ALA A 706 41.12 11.93 -30.22
C ALA A 706 42.19 10.86 -30.46
N GLU A 707 42.96 10.97 -31.55
CA GLU A 707 44.08 10.08 -31.87
C GLU A 707 45.18 10.17 -30.82
N GLU A 708 45.64 11.37 -30.47
CA GLU A 708 46.67 11.60 -29.45
C GLU A 708 46.32 10.88 -28.13
N LEU A 709 45.11 11.09 -27.62
CA LEU A 709 44.65 10.45 -26.40
C LEU A 709 44.40 8.95 -26.56
N GLY A 710 43.88 8.52 -27.71
CA GLY A 710 43.61 7.12 -28.02
C GLY A 710 44.87 6.26 -28.06
N VAL A 711 45.96 6.80 -28.64
CA VAL A 711 47.29 6.15 -28.64
C VAL A 711 47.80 6.02 -27.21
N ILE A 712 47.76 7.10 -26.42
CA ILE A 712 48.22 7.07 -25.02
C ILE A 712 47.43 6.03 -24.21
N ALA A 713 46.09 6.01 -24.35
CA ALA A 713 45.24 5.05 -23.65
C ALA A 713 45.58 3.61 -24.01
N LEU A 714 45.81 3.33 -25.30
CA LEU A 714 46.17 2.01 -25.78
C LEU A 714 47.53 1.55 -25.25
N GLU A 715 48.58 2.36 -25.42
CA GLU A 715 49.94 2.03 -24.97
C GLU A 715 49.97 1.73 -23.46
N LYS A 716 49.29 2.56 -22.66
CA LYS A 716 49.22 2.38 -21.21
C LYS A 716 48.43 1.14 -20.82
N ARG A 717 47.28 0.87 -21.44
CA ARG A 717 46.51 -0.36 -21.18
C ARG A 717 47.27 -1.61 -21.59
N GLN A 718 48.03 -1.58 -22.69
CA GLN A 718 48.93 -2.68 -23.06
C GLN A 718 50.00 -2.92 -22.00
N GLN A 719 50.62 -1.87 -21.47
CA GLN A 719 51.63 -1.99 -20.42
C GLN A 719 51.07 -2.54 -19.10
N VAL A 720 49.89 -2.09 -18.68
CA VAL A 720 49.30 -2.42 -17.38
C VAL A 720 48.51 -3.73 -17.41
N LEU A 721 47.67 -3.94 -18.43
CA LEU A 721 46.71 -5.05 -18.49
C LEU A 721 47.13 -6.16 -19.47
N GLY A 722 48.06 -5.87 -20.38
CA GLY A 722 48.48 -6.75 -21.46
C GLY A 722 47.63 -6.60 -22.73
N ASP A 723 48.17 -7.14 -23.84
CA ASP A 723 47.60 -6.98 -25.19
C ASP A 723 46.24 -7.65 -25.40
N ALA A 724 45.96 -8.72 -24.66
CA ALA A 724 44.76 -9.54 -24.84
C ALA A 724 43.63 -9.18 -23.88
N HIS A 725 43.84 -8.22 -22.97
CA HIS A 725 42.83 -7.82 -21.99
C HIS A 725 41.64 -7.16 -22.70
N PRO A 726 40.38 -7.44 -22.29
CA PRO A 726 39.18 -6.86 -22.91
C PRO A 726 39.25 -5.35 -23.10
N ASP A 727 39.62 -4.60 -22.05
CA ASP A 727 39.78 -3.15 -22.12
C ASP A 727 40.84 -2.67 -23.12
N THR A 728 41.95 -3.41 -23.27
CA THR A 728 42.99 -3.09 -24.25
C THR A 728 42.45 -3.28 -25.67
N LEU A 729 41.72 -4.37 -25.90
CA LEU A 729 41.07 -4.64 -27.18
C LEU A 729 39.98 -3.60 -27.50
N LEU A 730 39.28 -3.11 -26.48
CA LEU A 730 38.28 -2.04 -26.60
C LEU A 730 38.96 -0.72 -27.01
N ALA A 731 40.09 -0.37 -26.37
CA ALA A 731 40.89 0.80 -26.74
C ALA A 731 41.45 0.70 -28.18
N MET A 732 41.92 -0.48 -28.61
CA MET A 732 42.31 -0.72 -30.01
C MET A 732 41.16 -0.47 -30.99
N GLY A 733 39.96 -0.96 -30.66
CA GLY A 733 38.75 -0.73 -31.46
C GLY A 733 38.38 0.75 -31.56
N GLU A 734 38.40 1.49 -30.45
CA GLU A 734 38.13 2.94 -30.44
C GLU A 734 39.17 3.71 -31.27
N LEU A 735 40.46 3.37 -31.17
CA LEU A 735 41.50 3.97 -32.00
C LEU A 735 41.33 3.63 -33.49
N ALA A 736 40.94 2.40 -33.82
CA ALA A 736 40.64 2.02 -35.19
C ALA A 736 39.48 2.84 -35.79
N LEU A 737 38.45 3.14 -34.98
CA LEU A 737 37.35 4.03 -35.38
C LEU A 737 37.84 5.46 -35.62
N ILE A 738 38.78 5.96 -34.82
CA ILE A 738 39.39 7.29 -35.01
C ILE A 738 40.17 7.31 -36.34
N TYR A 739 41.03 6.32 -36.59
CA TYR A 739 41.73 6.19 -37.88
C TYR A 739 40.78 6.10 -39.07
N ALA A 740 39.65 5.41 -38.93
CA ALA A 740 38.64 5.33 -39.99
C ALA A 740 37.99 6.68 -40.30
N LYS A 741 37.89 7.58 -39.30
CA LYS A 741 37.42 8.97 -39.47
C LYS A 741 38.49 9.88 -40.10
N LEU A 742 39.76 9.61 -39.82
CA LEU A 742 40.91 10.25 -40.49
C LEU A 742 41.19 9.70 -41.90
N ASN A 743 40.40 8.72 -42.37
CA ASN A 743 40.58 8.00 -43.63
C ASN A 743 41.89 7.19 -43.72
N MET A 744 42.49 6.83 -42.59
CA MET A 744 43.69 5.99 -42.49
C MET A 744 43.30 4.51 -42.49
N PHE A 745 42.67 4.04 -43.57
CA PHE A 745 42.04 2.73 -43.62
C PHE A 745 42.99 1.54 -43.48
N HIS A 746 44.28 1.70 -43.82
CA HIS A 746 45.27 0.65 -43.58
C HIS A 746 45.61 0.49 -42.09
N GLU A 747 45.71 1.59 -41.33
CA GLU A 747 45.93 1.51 -39.89
C GLU A 747 44.67 1.01 -39.15
N THR A 748 43.48 1.41 -39.61
CA THR A 748 42.21 0.83 -39.15
C THR A 748 42.19 -0.70 -39.33
N GLU A 749 42.54 -1.18 -40.53
CA GLU A 749 42.57 -2.62 -40.83
C GLU A 749 43.54 -3.36 -39.91
N LYS A 750 44.77 -2.84 -39.73
CA LYS A 750 45.78 -3.46 -38.86
C LYS A 750 45.25 -3.64 -37.42
N LEU A 751 44.66 -2.58 -36.84
CA LEU A 751 44.12 -2.65 -35.48
C LEU A 751 42.92 -3.59 -35.39
N GLN A 752 41.97 -3.50 -36.32
CA GLN A 752 40.78 -4.39 -36.33
C GLN A 752 41.18 -5.86 -36.50
N PHE A 753 42.15 -6.14 -37.37
CA PHE A 753 42.67 -7.49 -37.56
C PHE A 753 43.37 -8.02 -36.30
N LEU A 754 44.16 -7.19 -35.64
CA LEU A 754 44.79 -7.55 -34.37
C LEU A 754 43.76 -7.86 -33.28
N VAL A 755 42.70 -7.04 -33.16
CA VAL A 755 41.59 -7.29 -32.22
C VAL A 755 40.91 -8.62 -32.53
N LEU A 756 40.64 -8.92 -33.81
CA LEU A 756 40.03 -10.19 -34.23
C LEU A 756 40.91 -11.39 -33.87
N GLU A 757 42.21 -11.33 -34.17
CA GLU A 757 43.17 -12.40 -33.84
C GLU A 757 43.23 -12.65 -32.33
N LYS A 758 43.35 -11.58 -31.52
CA LYS A 758 43.38 -11.72 -30.06
C LYS A 758 42.06 -12.25 -29.51
N ARG A 759 40.92 -11.80 -30.02
CA ARG A 759 39.60 -12.35 -29.63
C ARG A 759 39.46 -13.81 -30.03
N LYS A 760 39.95 -14.27 -31.18
CA LYS A 760 39.96 -15.70 -31.55
C LYS A 760 40.85 -16.57 -30.65
N GLN A 761 41.89 -15.99 -30.06
CA GLN A 761 42.79 -16.69 -29.15
C GLN A 761 42.18 -16.83 -27.74
N VAL A 762 41.51 -15.78 -27.26
CA VAL A 762 40.93 -15.73 -25.91
C VAL A 762 39.50 -16.28 -25.88
N LEU A 763 38.73 -16.03 -26.94
CA LEU A 763 37.35 -16.42 -27.14
C LEU A 763 37.27 -17.38 -28.33
N SER A 764 36.21 -18.17 -28.42
CA SER A 764 36.01 -19.01 -29.61
C SER A 764 35.74 -18.16 -30.86
N CYS A 765 35.96 -18.76 -32.04
CA CYS A 765 35.64 -18.13 -33.33
C CYS A 765 34.15 -17.79 -33.47
N ASP A 766 33.29 -18.46 -32.70
CA ASP A 766 31.84 -18.31 -32.71
C ASP A 766 31.33 -17.37 -31.60
N HIS A 767 32.21 -16.84 -30.74
CA HIS A 767 31.80 -15.91 -29.70
C HIS A 767 31.23 -14.61 -30.32
N PRO A 768 30.11 -14.06 -29.80
CA PRO A 768 29.49 -12.85 -30.35
C PRO A 768 30.46 -11.68 -30.54
N ASP A 769 31.35 -11.42 -29.57
CA ASP A 769 32.38 -10.37 -29.66
C ASP A 769 33.42 -10.63 -30.77
N THR A 770 33.77 -11.89 -31.03
CA THR A 770 34.67 -12.26 -32.13
C THR A 770 33.99 -12.00 -33.47
N LEU A 771 32.69 -12.33 -33.58
CA LEU A 771 31.89 -12.03 -34.77
C LEU A 771 31.70 -10.52 -34.98
N TRP A 772 31.63 -9.74 -33.89
CA TRP A 772 31.58 -8.28 -33.96
C TRP A 772 32.88 -7.68 -34.49
N ALA A 773 34.04 -8.09 -33.94
CA ALA A 773 35.34 -7.66 -34.46
C ALA A 773 35.56 -8.08 -35.92
N MET A 774 35.05 -9.26 -36.31
CA MET A 774 35.06 -9.67 -37.71
C MET A 774 34.16 -8.74 -38.55
N GLY A 775 32.91 -8.49 -38.14
CA GLY A 775 32.00 -7.58 -38.83
C GLY A 775 32.59 -6.19 -39.10
N ASP A 776 33.38 -5.66 -38.17
CA ASP A 776 34.01 -4.33 -38.28
C ASP A 776 35.04 -4.20 -39.41
N LEU A 777 35.63 -5.31 -39.89
CA LEU A 777 36.57 -5.31 -41.02
C LEU A 777 35.87 -5.13 -42.37
N ALA A 778 34.61 -5.59 -42.52
CA ALA A 778 33.89 -5.52 -43.80
C ALA A 778 33.67 -4.06 -44.28
N PRO A 779 33.20 -3.12 -43.42
CA PRO A 779 33.15 -1.70 -43.77
C PRO A 779 34.52 -1.11 -44.15
N THR A 780 35.60 -1.54 -43.51
CA THR A 780 36.97 -1.08 -43.79
C THR A 780 37.43 -1.55 -45.16
N TYR A 781 37.28 -2.83 -45.49
CA TYR A 781 37.56 -3.35 -46.83
C TYR A 781 36.75 -2.65 -47.92
N ARG A 782 35.46 -2.38 -47.66
CA ARG A 782 34.61 -1.61 -48.57
C ARG A 782 35.13 -0.20 -48.81
N ARG A 783 35.68 0.48 -47.79
CA ARG A 783 36.29 1.82 -47.94
C ARG A 783 37.63 1.80 -48.67
N GLN A 784 38.37 0.70 -48.58
CA GLN A 784 39.59 0.47 -49.35
C GLN A 784 39.31 0.01 -50.80
N GLY A 785 38.04 -0.21 -51.19
CA GLY A 785 37.67 -0.72 -52.52
C GLY A 785 37.80 -2.24 -52.68
N GLN A 786 38.11 -2.98 -51.62
CA GLN A 786 38.21 -4.44 -51.61
C GLN A 786 36.82 -5.08 -51.42
N PHE A 787 35.91 -4.85 -52.38
CA PHE A 787 34.49 -5.19 -52.21
C PHE A 787 34.21 -6.69 -52.08
N HIS A 788 34.93 -7.54 -52.80
CA HIS A 788 34.75 -9.00 -52.70
C HIS A 788 35.20 -9.57 -51.35
N LYS A 789 36.30 -9.04 -50.77
CA LYS A 789 36.69 -9.43 -49.41
C LYS A 789 35.66 -8.97 -48.37
N ALA A 790 35.10 -7.77 -48.57
CA ALA A 790 34.03 -7.27 -47.71
C ALA A 790 32.76 -8.13 -47.80
N GLU A 791 32.44 -8.66 -48.98
CA GLU A 791 31.31 -9.56 -49.20
C GLU A 791 31.52 -10.91 -48.51
N GLU A 792 32.62 -11.61 -48.79
CA GLU A 792 32.96 -12.91 -48.20
C GLU A 792 32.87 -12.86 -46.67
N LEU A 793 33.44 -11.81 -46.08
CA LEU A 793 33.46 -11.61 -44.64
C LEU A 793 32.07 -11.27 -44.08
N ALA A 794 31.31 -10.39 -44.75
CA ALA A 794 29.96 -10.03 -44.31
C ALA A 794 28.97 -11.20 -44.40
N VAL A 795 29.08 -12.05 -45.43
CA VAL A 795 28.31 -13.30 -45.56
C VAL A 795 28.66 -14.25 -44.42
N THR A 796 29.94 -14.47 -44.15
CA THR A 796 30.41 -15.35 -43.06
C THR A 796 29.89 -14.89 -41.69
N VAL A 797 29.95 -13.58 -41.39
CA VAL A 797 29.42 -13.00 -40.14
C VAL A 797 27.91 -13.19 -40.04
N LEU A 798 27.19 -12.96 -41.13
CA LEU A 798 25.74 -13.09 -41.16
C LEU A 798 25.29 -14.53 -40.91
N GLU A 799 25.89 -15.51 -41.59
CA GLU A 799 25.57 -16.93 -41.42
C GLU A 799 25.79 -17.39 -39.98
N LYS A 800 26.93 -17.04 -39.38
CA LYS A 800 27.23 -17.40 -37.98
C LYS A 800 26.28 -16.74 -37.00
N ARG A 801 25.96 -15.44 -37.16
CA ARG A 801 24.99 -14.75 -36.30
C ARG A 801 23.58 -15.31 -36.43
N GLN A 802 23.16 -15.70 -37.63
CA GLN A 802 21.88 -16.37 -37.83
C GLN A 802 21.81 -17.72 -37.09
N GLN A 803 22.88 -18.51 -37.15
CA GLN A 803 22.96 -19.80 -36.45
C GLN A 803 22.95 -19.64 -34.92
N LEU A 804 23.62 -18.62 -34.38
CA LEU A 804 23.80 -18.44 -32.95
C LEU A 804 22.68 -17.64 -32.27
N LEU A 805 22.29 -16.52 -32.88
CA LEU A 805 21.38 -15.52 -32.29
C LEU A 805 19.97 -15.59 -32.90
N GLY A 806 19.81 -16.29 -34.02
CA GLY A 806 18.57 -16.34 -34.78
C GLY A 806 18.41 -15.19 -35.78
N HIS A 807 17.38 -15.30 -36.63
CA HIS A 807 17.15 -14.40 -37.75
C HIS A 807 16.63 -13.00 -37.37
N ASP A 808 16.06 -12.86 -36.18
CA ASP A 808 15.40 -11.62 -35.72
C ASP A 808 16.26 -10.82 -34.73
N HIS A 809 17.41 -11.36 -34.31
CA HIS A 809 18.28 -10.69 -33.36
C HIS A 809 18.81 -9.37 -33.94
N PRO A 810 18.86 -8.27 -33.16
CA PRO A 810 19.34 -6.97 -33.62
C PRO A 810 20.72 -7.02 -34.31
N ASP A 811 21.65 -7.81 -33.78
CA ASP A 811 22.99 -7.96 -34.36
C ASP A 811 22.99 -8.71 -35.70
N THR A 812 22.06 -9.66 -35.89
CA THR A 812 21.86 -10.35 -37.17
C THR A 812 21.30 -9.37 -38.20
N LEU A 813 20.31 -8.56 -37.81
CA LEU A 813 19.74 -7.52 -38.68
C LEU A 813 20.77 -6.44 -39.06
N TRP A 814 21.68 -6.11 -38.15
CA TRP A 814 22.79 -5.20 -38.43
C TRP A 814 23.74 -5.77 -39.48
N ALA A 815 24.16 -7.04 -39.33
CA ALA A 815 25.03 -7.72 -40.30
C ALA A 815 24.38 -7.81 -41.69
N MET A 816 23.06 -8.07 -41.75
CA MET A 816 22.31 -8.00 -43.01
C MET A 816 22.38 -6.59 -43.64
N GLY A 817 22.18 -5.54 -42.84
CA GLY A 817 22.27 -4.15 -43.31
C GLY A 817 23.67 -3.77 -43.83
N ASP A 818 24.73 -4.31 -43.22
CA ASP A 818 26.09 -4.14 -43.69
C ASP A 818 26.34 -4.88 -45.01
N LEU A 819 25.81 -6.10 -45.16
CA LEU A 819 25.87 -6.86 -46.42
C LEU A 819 25.09 -6.16 -47.55
N VAL A 820 23.91 -5.60 -47.26
CA VAL A 820 23.16 -4.74 -48.21
C VAL A 820 24.03 -3.59 -48.71
N SER A 821 24.73 -2.92 -47.78
CA SER A 821 25.62 -1.81 -48.12
C SER A 821 26.82 -2.26 -48.97
N THR A 822 27.28 -3.51 -48.81
CA THR A 822 28.33 -4.12 -49.64
C THR A 822 27.82 -4.45 -51.04
N TYR A 823 26.65 -5.07 -51.18
CA TYR A 823 26.02 -5.31 -52.48
C TYR A 823 25.78 -4.02 -53.28
N GLN A 824 25.39 -2.92 -52.61
CA GLN A 824 25.28 -1.61 -53.25
C GLN A 824 26.59 -1.11 -53.86
N LYS A 825 27.74 -1.41 -53.24
CA LYS A 825 29.06 -1.01 -53.74
C LYS A 825 29.57 -1.94 -54.85
N LEU A 826 29.20 -3.21 -54.81
CA LEU A 826 29.44 -4.17 -55.90
C LEU A 826 28.57 -3.91 -57.14
N GLY A 827 27.52 -3.10 -57.01
CA GLY A 827 26.55 -2.87 -58.09
C GLY A 827 25.48 -3.96 -58.20
N GLU A 828 25.44 -4.90 -57.26
CA GLU A 828 24.43 -5.97 -57.18
C GLU A 828 23.13 -5.44 -56.56
N PHE A 829 22.52 -4.45 -57.21
CA PHE A 829 21.38 -3.71 -56.65
C PHE A 829 20.13 -4.57 -56.44
N HIS A 830 19.96 -5.66 -57.20
CA HIS A 830 18.85 -6.59 -57.02
C HIS A 830 18.96 -7.40 -55.72
N ARG A 831 20.14 -7.96 -55.43
CA ARG A 831 20.41 -8.63 -54.15
C ARG A 831 20.34 -7.66 -52.97
N ALA A 832 20.82 -6.44 -53.16
CA ALA A 832 20.69 -5.38 -52.16
C ALA A 832 19.21 -5.04 -51.88
N GLU A 833 18.36 -5.01 -52.90
CA GLU A 833 16.91 -4.76 -52.76
C GLU A 833 16.23 -5.86 -51.97
N GLU A 834 16.45 -7.13 -52.33
CA GLU A 834 15.83 -8.28 -51.66
C GLU A 834 16.17 -8.31 -50.16
N LEU A 835 17.46 -8.22 -49.82
CA LEU A 835 17.89 -8.22 -48.42
C LEU A 835 17.50 -6.91 -47.70
N GLY A 836 17.52 -5.77 -48.40
CA GLY A 836 17.15 -4.47 -47.84
C GLY A 836 15.68 -4.35 -47.44
N ILE A 837 14.78 -5.03 -48.15
CA ILE A 837 13.35 -5.13 -47.77
C ILE A 837 13.20 -5.90 -46.46
N ILE A 838 13.86 -7.06 -46.35
CA ILE A 838 13.84 -7.90 -45.15
C ILE A 838 14.34 -7.12 -43.93
N VAL A 839 15.48 -6.42 -44.06
CA VAL A 839 16.04 -5.61 -42.97
C VAL A 839 15.07 -4.52 -42.53
N PHE A 840 14.44 -3.81 -43.47
CA PHE A 840 13.48 -2.76 -43.15
C PHE A 840 12.26 -3.31 -42.39
N GLU A 841 11.64 -4.38 -42.87
CA GLU A 841 10.44 -4.97 -42.25
C GLU A 841 10.74 -5.49 -40.84
N LYS A 842 11.86 -6.20 -40.68
CA LYS A 842 12.26 -6.73 -39.36
C LYS A 842 12.68 -5.64 -38.40
N GLN A 843 13.45 -4.64 -38.82
CA GLN A 843 13.81 -3.51 -37.93
C GLN A 843 12.58 -2.69 -37.52
N LYS A 844 11.61 -2.52 -38.41
CA LYS A 844 10.32 -1.92 -38.08
C LYS A 844 9.58 -2.72 -37.02
N GLN A 845 9.55 -4.06 -37.13
CA GLN A 845 8.90 -4.92 -36.15
C GLN A 845 9.60 -4.90 -34.79
N VAL A 846 10.94 -4.93 -34.77
CA VAL A 846 11.75 -5.03 -33.55
C VAL A 846 11.91 -3.69 -32.83
N HIS A 847 12.19 -2.61 -33.58
CA HIS A 847 12.56 -1.31 -33.00
C HIS A 847 11.49 -0.23 -33.22
N GLY A 848 10.42 -0.53 -33.94
CA GLY A 848 9.39 0.43 -34.31
C GLY A 848 9.79 1.34 -35.48
N ASP A 849 8.79 2.07 -35.98
CA ASP A 849 8.90 2.90 -37.18
C ASP A 849 9.86 4.10 -37.02
N ALA A 850 9.91 4.71 -35.84
CA ALA A 850 10.67 5.92 -35.57
C ALA A 850 12.14 5.67 -35.19
N SER A 851 12.56 4.40 -35.05
CA SER A 851 13.91 4.09 -34.59
C SER A 851 14.98 4.55 -35.59
N PRO A 852 16.13 5.10 -35.12
CA PRO A 852 17.23 5.50 -35.99
C PRO A 852 17.75 4.39 -36.91
N VAL A 853 17.71 3.12 -36.48
CA VAL A 853 18.13 1.98 -37.30
C VAL A 853 17.12 1.71 -38.43
N THR A 854 15.81 1.72 -38.12
CA THR A 854 14.73 1.59 -39.12
C THR A 854 14.82 2.70 -40.16
N LEU A 855 15.01 3.95 -39.72
CA LEU A 855 15.20 5.09 -40.63
C LEU A 855 16.45 4.96 -41.50
N ARG A 856 17.53 4.34 -40.99
CA ARG A 856 18.73 4.04 -41.78
C ARG A 856 18.44 2.98 -42.84
N ALA A 857 17.76 1.88 -42.51
CA ALA A 857 17.35 0.87 -43.48
C ALA A 857 16.46 1.46 -44.58
N MET A 858 15.50 2.33 -44.22
CA MET A 858 14.69 3.07 -45.18
C MET A 858 15.56 3.95 -46.11
N SER A 859 16.54 4.66 -45.56
CA SER A 859 17.45 5.49 -46.37
C SER A 859 18.26 4.65 -47.35
N ASN A 860 18.77 3.50 -46.91
CA ASN A 860 19.50 2.56 -47.75
C ASN A 860 18.60 2.02 -48.86
N LEU A 861 17.40 1.56 -48.53
CA LEU A 861 16.42 1.04 -49.50
C LEU A 861 15.99 2.10 -50.53
N ALA A 862 15.78 3.35 -50.09
CA ALA A 862 15.50 4.47 -50.99
C ALA A 862 16.68 4.81 -51.93
N SER A 863 17.92 4.54 -51.51
CA SER A 863 19.11 4.64 -52.37
C SER A 863 19.15 3.52 -53.39
N ILE A 864 18.88 2.27 -52.98
CA ILE A 864 18.84 1.09 -53.85
C ILE A 864 17.80 1.27 -54.96
N TYR A 865 16.59 1.71 -54.60
CA TYR A 865 15.55 2.01 -55.58
C TYR A 865 15.95 3.10 -56.58
N ARG A 866 16.75 4.09 -56.18
CA ARG A 866 17.28 5.06 -57.14
C ARG A 866 18.28 4.42 -58.09
N SER A 867 19.20 3.59 -57.59
CA SER A 867 20.14 2.86 -58.44
C SER A 867 19.46 1.91 -59.42
N LEU A 868 18.31 1.33 -59.05
CA LEU A 868 17.47 0.49 -59.91
C LEU A 868 16.51 1.27 -60.83
N ASN A 869 16.58 2.61 -60.87
CA ASN A 869 15.64 3.49 -61.58
C ASN A 869 14.15 3.33 -61.15
N LYS A 870 13.89 2.76 -59.96
CA LYS A 870 12.56 2.63 -59.34
C LYS A 870 12.17 3.92 -58.61
N HIS A 871 12.10 5.03 -59.34
CA HIS A 871 11.96 6.38 -58.77
C HIS A 871 10.65 6.60 -57.97
N THR A 872 9.57 5.92 -58.33
CA THR A 872 8.28 5.97 -57.60
C THR A 872 8.44 5.40 -56.19
N LYS A 873 8.93 4.17 -56.07
CA LYS A 873 9.20 3.52 -54.77
C LYS A 873 10.19 4.33 -53.91
N ALA A 874 11.23 4.89 -54.53
CA ALA A 874 12.18 5.75 -53.82
C ALA A 874 11.52 7.02 -53.23
N LYS A 875 10.55 7.62 -53.95
CA LYS A 875 9.78 8.78 -53.47
C LYS A 875 8.82 8.38 -52.35
N GLU A 876 8.19 7.22 -52.43
CA GLU A 876 7.28 6.70 -51.40
C GLU A 876 8.00 6.49 -50.06
N ILE A 877 9.15 5.81 -50.05
CA ILE A 877 9.93 5.61 -48.83
C ILE A 877 10.37 6.96 -48.23
N LYS A 878 10.84 7.90 -49.05
CA LYS A 878 11.19 9.25 -48.56
C LYS A 878 10.00 9.98 -47.94
N LYS A 879 8.81 9.85 -48.53
CA LYS A 879 7.58 10.44 -48.01
C LYS A 879 7.24 9.84 -46.64
N LEU A 880 7.32 8.51 -46.52
CA LEU A 880 7.10 7.79 -45.27
C LEU A 880 8.09 8.23 -44.18
N MET A 881 9.39 8.31 -44.50
CA MET A 881 10.41 8.82 -43.56
C MET A 881 10.09 10.24 -43.05
N LYS A 882 9.59 11.12 -43.93
CA LYS A 882 9.24 12.50 -43.58
C LYS A 882 7.99 12.58 -42.70
N GLN A 883 7.04 11.66 -42.88
CA GLN A 883 5.85 11.54 -42.02
C GLN A 883 6.23 11.05 -40.62
N ILE A 884 7.06 10.01 -40.53
CA ILE A 884 7.55 9.47 -39.27
C ILE A 884 8.30 10.55 -38.47
N LYS A 885 9.24 11.26 -39.10
CA LYS A 885 10.00 12.36 -38.47
C LYS A 885 9.16 13.57 -38.01
N LYS A 886 7.92 13.71 -38.50
CA LYS A 886 7.01 14.78 -38.08
C LYS A 886 6.12 14.36 -36.90
N ALA A 887 5.96 13.06 -36.70
CA ALA A 887 5.13 12.49 -35.65
C ALA A 887 5.93 12.16 -34.38
N SER A 888 7.24 11.93 -34.52
CA SER A 888 8.24 11.89 -33.44
C SER A 888 8.66 13.28 -33.01
#